data_AF-A0A452VBR9-F1
#
_entry.id   AF-A0A452VBR9-F1
#
_cell.length_a   1.000
_cell.length_b   1.000
_cell.length_c   1.000
_cell.angle_alpha   90.00
_cell.angle_beta   90.00
_cell.angle_gamma   90.00
#
_symmetry.space_group_name_H-M   'P 1'
#
loop_
_entity.id
_entity.type
_entity.pdbx_description
1 polymer ?
#
loop_
_entity_poly.entity_id
_entity_poly.type
_entity_poly.pdbx_seq_one_letter_code
_entity_poly.pdbx_strand_id
1 'polypeptide(L)'
;MALITLRRNLCHLSDFRIHGALAALKNHPVIHVHKVAEERLCPWFCSPQSEPFKVRFHHGCCKKFHSENGNDLHPVGEQVFSQAHDWDRPEQNLKSVDDQMFYRRLNNFTSSEEVLSFISTLQTLPDTLAAGALQRICEVEKKDGDQKLPKEILKNSVFQALCIRCEQESSSLPDAVLVTALHALTLLHVDPQSSLLLNLVAECQRRLKRGGLEVHSLCILGESLIQLQGPGCATLELIIYQLQGEKLEEFTPEDIVALYRILQACTEKVDQHQAFLNKLNNFSLSIVYSLSPTLMSQMISALVVLDQTQALPLVIKLGKYAVRHIPHFTNEELRKVLEAFIYFGHSDRFFTKALEQHVASVCLTLDPEVVSKVMEYCSRKQILSKPILDAVAETFVCQSEKFLPHQISELIEPFGKLNYLPPNASALFRKLENMLLTHFNYFPPKTVLKILHSCSLIECHPVNFMAKIFSPCFLQKLQGEELYLDKLSLAQLTQLFLTSVLECPFYKGQKLLPKYQVRSFLTPCSSLETPLDFQLYRSVKIGLIDLLGARLYFASKVLTPYCYTIDVEIKVDEEGLVLPFTVREDVHKRVALCIDDPKRFSLNSKTLLGKEAIKQRHLHLLGYHVVQIPYYEIEMLKSRVELVEYLQRKLFPQNVGIRW
;
A
#
# COMPACT_ATOMS: atom_id res chain seq x y z
N MET A 1 10.48 9.09 -19.25
CA MET A 1 10.08 7.86 -18.52
C MET A 1 11.09 7.46 -17.43
N ALA A 2 12.38 7.24 -17.72
CA ALA A 2 13.37 6.81 -16.70
C ALA A 2 13.65 7.83 -15.55
N LEU A 3 13.55 9.13 -15.80
CA LEU A 3 13.78 10.17 -14.77
C LEU A 3 12.64 10.28 -13.73
N ILE A 4 11.41 9.93 -14.13
CA ILE A 4 10.22 9.95 -13.25
C ILE A 4 10.25 8.74 -12.31
N THR A 5 10.72 7.59 -12.79
CA THR A 5 10.97 6.39 -11.97
C THR A 5 12.08 6.62 -10.94
N LEU A 6 13.12 7.39 -11.29
CA LEU A 6 14.20 7.76 -10.36
C LEU A 6 13.72 8.71 -9.24
N ARG A 7 12.83 9.67 -9.57
CA ARG A 7 12.18 10.55 -8.60
C ARG A 7 11.22 9.79 -7.66
N ARG A 8 10.47 8.80 -8.20
CA ARG A 8 9.62 7.88 -7.44
C ARG A 8 10.41 6.99 -6.48
N ASN A 9 11.60 6.50 -6.85
CA ASN A 9 12.37 5.62 -5.96
C ASN A 9 13.14 6.36 -4.86
N LEU A 10 13.51 7.63 -5.07
CA LEU A 10 14.28 8.42 -4.10
C LEU A 10 13.43 9.06 -3.00
N CYS A 11 12.15 9.37 -3.26
CA CYS A 11 11.23 9.99 -2.30
C CYS A 11 10.55 8.99 -1.33
N HIS A 12 10.76 7.68 -1.49
CA HIS A 12 10.00 6.65 -0.78
C HIS A 12 10.84 5.69 0.07
N LEU A 13 12.06 6.09 0.43
CA LEU A 13 12.76 5.52 1.57
C LEU A 13 12.07 6.01 2.85
N SER A 14 11.67 5.06 3.70
CA SER A 14 10.91 5.27 4.94
C SER A 14 11.52 6.24 5.96
N ASP A 15 12.74 6.72 5.72
CA ASP A 15 13.48 7.60 6.62
C ASP A 15 13.32 9.11 6.33
N PHE A 16 12.60 9.51 5.27
CA PHE A 16 12.35 10.92 4.96
C PHE A 16 10.86 11.30 5.01
N ARG A 17 10.32 11.40 6.23
CA ARG A 17 9.21 12.32 6.53
C ARG A 17 9.63 13.22 7.69
N ILE A 18 10.34 14.30 7.38
CA ILE A 18 10.41 15.48 8.24
C ILE A 18 9.62 16.57 7.51
N HIS A 19 8.57 17.06 8.15
CA HIS A 19 7.75 18.17 7.66
C HIS A 19 8.59 19.43 7.45
N GLY A 20 8.44 20.04 6.27
CA GLY A 20 8.59 21.49 6.03
C GLY A 20 9.99 22.08 6.07
N ALA A 21 10.74 22.00 4.96
CA ALA A 21 11.79 22.98 4.61
C ALA A 21 12.30 22.84 3.15
N LEU A 22 11.42 22.72 2.16
CA LEU A 22 11.82 22.66 0.73
C LEU A 22 11.08 23.69 -0.14
N ALA A 23 10.57 24.76 0.47
CA ALA A 23 9.90 25.87 -0.22
C ALA A 23 10.71 27.19 -0.22
N ALA A 24 11.99 27.18 0.17
CA ALA A 24 12.80 28.40 0.26
C ALA A 24 14.17 28.24 -0.42
N LEU A 25 14.18 27.83 -1.68
CA LEU A 25 15.33 27.97 -2.57
C LEU A 25 14.87 28.48 -3.93
N LYS A 26 14.38 29.72 -3.95
CA LYS A 26 14.40 30.59 -5.12
C LYS A 26 14.31 32.02 -4.61
N ASN A 27 15.28 32.83 -5.05
CA ASN A 27 15.51 34.24 -4.75
C ASN A 27 16.36 34.47 -3.50
N HIS A 28 17.62 34.89 -3.70
CA HIS A 28 18.14 36.22 -3.34
C HIS A 28 19.61 36.32 -3.81
N PRO A 29 20.02 37.43 -4.45
CA PRO A 29 21.42 37.82 -4.52
C PRO A 29 21.75 38.95 -3.52
N VAL A 30 22.95 38.83 -2.91
CA VAL A 30 23.92 39.90 -2.57
C VAL A 30 23.74 40.73 -1.26
N ILE A 31 24.66 40.42 -0.32
CA ILE A 31 25.55 41.26 0.54
C ILE A 31 24.96 42.43 1.36
N HIS A 32 25.09 42.35 2.70
CA HIS A 32 25.84 43.32 3.53
C HIS A 32 26.12 42.82 4.97
N VAL A 33 27.11 43.46 5.60
CA VAL A 33 27.94 43.02 6.74
C VAL A 33 27.75 43.97 7.95
N HIS A 34 28.03 43.46 9.17
CA HIS A 34 28.14 44.12 10.50
C HIS A 34 26.80 44.43 11.21
N LYS A 35 26.65 44.39 12.56
CA LYS A 35 27.59 44.45 13.70
C LYS A 35 26.89 43.96 15.00
N VAL A 36 27.72 43.67 16.00
CA VAL A 36 27.48 43.33 17.42
C VAL A 36 26.49 44.23 18.18
N ALA A 37 25.70 43.64 19.10
CA ALA A 37 25.34 44.26 20.38
C ALA A 37 24.86 43.19 21.40
N GLU A 38 25.57 43.09 22.52
CA GLU A 38 25.10 42.52 23.79
C GLU A 38 24.06 43.44 24.42
N GLU A 39 23.05 42.90 25.11
CA GLU A 39 22.53 43.54 26.32
C GLU A 39 21.76 42.55 27.22
N ARG A 40 22.13 42.58 28.50
CA ARG A 40 21.54 41.87 29.64
C ARG A 40 20.32 42.64 30.16
N LEU A 41 19.38 41.94 30.81
CA LEU A 41 18.89 42.16 32.20
C LEU A 41 17.45 41.63 32.41
N CYS A 42 17.30 40.72 33.39
CA CYS A 42 16.04 40.28 34.03
C CYS A 42 15.53 41.37 35.02
N PRO A 43 14.55 41.16 35.95
CA PRO A 43 13.64 40.01 36.25
C PRO A 43 12.17 40.46 36.57
N TRP A 44 11.29 39.56 37.03
CA TRP A 44 10.51 39.68 38.29
C TRP A 44 9.70 38.41 38.61
N PHE A 45 9.60 38.15 39.92
CA PHE A 45 9.13 36.95 40.63
C PHE A 45 7.61 36.94 40.87
N CYS A 46 7.01 35.74 41.03
CA CYS A 46 6.37 35.25 42.27
C CYS A 46 5.38 34.09 42.02
N SER A 47 5.38 33.13 42.94
CA SER A 47 4.45 32.01 43.16
C SER A 47 4.09 31.99 44.67
N PRO A 48 3.20 31.15 45.29
CA PRO A 48 2.37 30.02 44.79
C PRO A 48 0.94 29.85 45.47
N GLN A 49 0.24 28.72 45.15
CA GLN A 49 -0.85 27.99 45.89
C GLN A 49 -2.28 28.59 45.97
N SER A 50 -3.44 27.89 46.08
CA SER A 50 -3.91 26.48 46.00
C SER A 50 -5.47 26.42 46.13
N GLU A 51 -6.18 25.65 45.28
CA GLU A 51 -7.45 24.87 45.48
C GLU A 51 -8.80 25.53 45.98
N PRO A 52 -9.99 24.84 45.98
CA PRO A 52 -10.82 24.42 44.82
C PRO A 52 -12.36 24.63 45.01
N PHE A 53 -13.22 24.72 43.97
CA PHE A 53 -14.67 24.44 44.12
C PHE A 53 -15.40 23.90 42.86
N LYS A 54 -16.02 22.73 43.08
CA LYS A 54 -17.25 22.07 42.55
C LYS A 54 -18.10 22.79 41.50
N VAL A 55 -18.66 22.00 40.55
CA VAL A 55 -20.12 21.76 40.37
C VAL A 55 -20.38 20.39 39.71
N ARG A 56 -21.44 19.71 40.19
CA ARG A 56 -22.02 18.38 39.85
C ARG A 56 -22.68 18.37 38.44
N PHE A 57 -23.00 17.22 37.83
CA PHE A 57 -24.32 16.54 37.97
C PHE A 57 -24.27 15.03 37.71
N HIS A 58 -25.27 14.36 38.31
CA HIS A 58 -25.40 12.93 38.56
C HIS A 58 -26.04 12.12 37.41
N HIS A 59 -25.52 10.89 37.27
CA HIS A 59 -26.15 9.57 37.07
C HIS A 59 -27.67 9.38 36.91
N GLY A 60 -28.02 8.36 36.11
CA GLY A 60 -29.20 7.49 36.30
C GLY A 60 -29.64 6.78 35.00
N CYS A 61 -29.00 5.69 34.56
CA CYS A 61 -29.29 4.28 34.87
C CYS A 61 -30.60 3.71 34.26
N CYS A 62 -30.44 2.79 33.30
CA CYS A 62 -31.48 1.89 32.80
C CYS A 62 -31.90 0.85 33.85
N LYS A 63 -33.18 0.45 33.86
CA LYS A 63 -33.61 -0.95 34.04
C LYS A 63 -35.06 -1.19 33.62
N LYS A 64 -35.23 -2.40 33.07
CA LYS A 64 -36.37 -3.14 32.49
C LYS A 64 -37.72 -3.05 33.24
N PHE A 65 -38.81 -3.25 32.50
CA PHE A 65 -40.01 -4.02 32.90
C PHE A 65 -40.70 -4.69 31.70
N HIS A 66 -41.49 -5.72 32.02
CA HIS A 66 -42.02 -6.84 31.21
C HIS A 66 -43.39 -6.61 30.52
N SER A 67 -43.70 -7.55 29.59
CA SER A 67 -44.96 -8.24 29.15
C SER A 67 -46.34 -7.71 29.59
N GLU A 68 -47.43 -7.77 28.80
CA GLU A 68 -48.29 -8.92 28.38
C GLU A 68 -49.39 -8.35 27.44
N ASN A 69 -49.78 -8.98 26.32
CA ASN A 69 -50.93 -9.88 26.10
C ASN A 69 -50.98 -10.13 24.57
N GLY A 70 -51.30 -11.28 23.97
CA GLY A 70 -52.05 -12.45 24.43
C GLY A 70 -53.29 -12.66 23.54
N ASN A 71 -53.24 -13.71 22.70
CA ASN A 71 -54.38 -14.50 22.14
C ASN A 71 -55.22 -13.87 20.99
N ASP A 72 -55.74 -14.57 19.97
CA ASP A 72 -55.78 -16.00 19.59
C ASP A 72 -56.49 -16.16 18.21
N LEU A 73 -56.21 -17.29 17.53
CA LEU A 73 -57.07 -18.08 16.60
C LEU A 73 -57.27 -17.73 15.09
N HIS A 74 -56.85 -18.72 14.28
CA HIS A 74 -57.13 -19.08 12.87
C HIS A 74 -58.60 -19.58 12.64
N PRO A 75 -59.02 -20.21 11.49
CA PRO A 75 -58.67 -20.15 10.04
C PRO A 75 -59.92 -20.13 9.08
N VAL A 76 -59.67 -20.32 7.77
CA VAL A 76 -60.49 -21.00 6.73
C VAL A 76 -61.12 -20.08 5.65
N GLY A 77 -60.80 -20.41 4.39
CA GLY A 77 -61.48 -19.93 3.19
C GLY A 77 -60.69 -20.18 1.89
N GLU A 78 -60.55 -21.44 1.50
CA GLU A 78 -60.05 -21.86 0.19
C GLU A 78 -60.93 -21.34 -0.96
N GLN A 79 -60.31 -21.01 -2.10
CA GLN A 79 -60.81 -21.51 -3.37
C GLN A 79 -59.68 -21.68 -4.40
N VAL A 80 -59.46 -22.95 -4.72
CA VAL A 80 -58.66 -23.51 -5.80
C VAL A 80 -59.43 -23.38 -7.12
N PHE A 81 -58.73 -23.09 -8.23
CA PHE A 81 -58.85 -23.86 -9.48
C PHE A 81 -57.63 -23.62 -10.41
N SER A 82 -56.98 -24.73 -10.75
CA SER A 82 -56.21 -25.03 -11.97
C SER A 82 -57.04 -24.75 -13.24
N GLN A 83 -56.55 -24.54 -14.47
CA GLN A 83 -55.60 -25.34 -15.25
C GLN A 83 -55.42 -24.64 -16.63
N ALA A 84 -54.18 -24.55 -17.11
CA ALA A 84 -53.71 -24.91 -18.46
C ALA A 84 -54.48 -24.56 -19.76
N HIS A 85 -53.68 -24.07 -20.72
CA HIS A 85 -53.84 -23.98 -22.19
C HIS A 85 -54.89 -23.01 -22.76
N ASP A 86 -54.43 -21.99 -23.50
CA ASP A 86 -54.43 -22.10 -24.95
C ASP A 86 -53.44 -21.11 -25.60
N TRP A 87 -52.82 -21.55 -26.68
CA TRP A 87 -51.95 -20.74 -27.55
C TRP A 87 -52.84 -19.98 -28.52
N ASP A 88 -53.12 -18.71 -28.23
CA ASP A 88 -53.60 -17.78 -29.25
C ASP A 88 -52.55 -16.72 -29.51
N ARG A 89 -51.99 -16.76 -30.73
CA ARG A 89 -51.30 -15.64 -31.35
C ARG A 89 -52.19 -14.40 -31.26
N PRO A 90 -51.65 -13.25 -30.85
CA PRO A 90 -52.09 -12.00 -31.41
C PRO A 90 -50.97 -11.50 -32.32
N GLU A 91 -51.24 -11.51 -33.62
CA GLU A 91 -50.66 -10.53 -34.54
C GLU A 91 -50.93 -9.14 -33.95
N GLN A 92 -49.93 -8.56 -33.27
CA GLN A 92 -49.99 -7.19 -32.79
C GLN A 92 -48.88 -6.40 -33.46
N ASN A 93 -49.32 -5.61 -34.43
CA ASN A 93 -48.60 -4.46 -34.96
C ASN A 93 -48.13 -3.57 -33.80
N LEU A 94 -46.84 -3.66 -33.43
CA LEU A 94 -46.22 -2.78 -32.44
C LEU A 94 -46.01 -1.38 -33.05
N LYS A 95 -47.01 -0.51 -32.91
CA LYS A 95 -46.77 0.93 -32.88
C LYS A 95 -46.38 1.31 -31.45
N SER A 96 -45.20 1.91 -31.33
CA SER A 96 -44.47 2.31 -30.12
C SER A 96 -44.18 1.17 -29.13
N VAL A 97 -42.98 0.62 -29.22
CA VAL A 97 -42.34 -0.05 -28.08
C VAL A 97 -42.28 0.97 -26.95
N ASP A 98 -42.87 0.66 -25.80
CA ASP A 98 -42.66 1.44 -24.58
C ASP A 98 -41.18 1.33 -24.19
N ASP A 99 -40.43 2.43 -24.31
CA ASP A 99 -38.97 2.46 -24.12
C ASP A 99 -38.56 1.78 -22.80
N GLN A 100 -39.38 1.89 -21.74
CA GLN A 100 -39.12 1.22 -20.46
C GLN A 100 -39.20 -0.31 -20.55
N MET A 101 -40.14 -0.86 -21.30
CA MET A 101 -40.24 -2.31 -21.51
C MET A 101 -39.09 -2.83 -22.35
N PHE A 102 -38.61 -2.03 -23.32
CA PHE A 102 -37.43 -2.36 -24.09
C PHE A 102 -36.19 -2.48 -23.18
N TYR A 103 -35.89 -1.45 -22.40
CA TYR A 103 -34.71 -1.44 -21.52
C TYR A 103 -34.76 -2.56 -20.46
N ARG A 104 -35.94 -2.85 -19.90
CA ARG A 104 -36.09 -4.00 -18.98
C ARG A 104 -35.74 -5.32 -19.66
N ARG A 105 -36.21 -5.53 -20.90
CA ARG A 105 -35.94 -6.76 -21.64
C ARG A 105 -34.48 -6.84 -22.07
N LEU A 106 -33.91 -5.74 -22.52
CA LEU A 106 -32.51 -5.60 -22.91
C LEU A 106 -31.57 -5.94 -21.73
N ASN A 107 -31.87 -5.43 -20.53
CA ASN A 107 -31.08 -5.65 -19.33
C ASN A 107 -31.13 -7.10 -18.83
N ASN A 108 -32.14 -7.88 -19.22
CA ASN A 108 -32.28 -9.30 -18.85
C ASN A 108 -31.42 -10.23 -19.70
N PHE A 109 -30.95 -9.80 -20.88
CA PHE A 109 -30.11 -10.64 -21.75
C PHE A 109 -28.72 -10.83 -21.17
N THR A 110 -28.19 -12.05 -21.28
CA THR A 110 -26.90 -12.44 -20.67
C THR A 110 -25.78 -12.66 -21.68
N SER A 111 -26.10 -12.69 -22.98
CA SER A 111 -25.12 -12.79 -24.08
C SER A 111 -25.36 -11.76 -25.19
N SER A 112 -24.34 -11.44 -25.97
CA SER A 112 -24.47 -10.53 -27.12
C SER A 112 -25.35 -11.14 -28.23
N GLU A 113 -25.36 -12.46 -28.37
CA GLU A 113 -26.21 -13.19 -29.32
C GLU A 113 -27.70 -13.04 -28.99
N GLU A 114 -28.08 -13.08 -27.70
CA GLU A 114 -29.45 -12.81 -27.25
C GLU A 114 -29.86 -11.37 -27.58
N VAL A 115 -28.96 -10.40 -27.39
CA VAL A 115 -29.22 -8.99 -27.71
C VAL A 115 -29.39 -8.81 -29.22
N LEU A 116 -28.48 -9.34 -30.03
CA LEU A 116 -28.51 -9.21 -31.49
C LEU A 116 -29.70 -9.95 -32.11
N SER A 117 -30.05 -11.13 -31.60
CA SER A 117 -31.24 -11.86 -32.04
C SER A 117 -32.52 -11.11 -31.69
N PHE A 118 -32.64 -10.55 -30.49
CA PHE A 118 -33.78 -9.69 -30.14
C PHE A 118 -33.89 -8.47 -31.06
N ILE A 119 -32.79 -7.79 -31.35
CA ILE A 119 -32.79 -6.63 -32.26
C ILE A 119 -33.23 -7.04 -33.67
N SER A 120 -32.79 -8.21 -34.15
CA SER A 120 -33.18 -8.72 -35.47
C SER A 120 -34.70 -8.97 -35.61
N THR A 121 -35.41 -9.16 -34.50
CA THR A 121 -36.88 -9.34 -34.51
C THR A 121 -37.66 -8.02 -34.61
N LEU A 122 -37.00 -6.87 -34.52
CA LEU A 122 -37.65 -5.56 -34.50
C LEU A 122 -37.73 -4.97 -35.91
N GLN A 123 -38.93 -4.58 -36.33
CA GLN A 123 -39.16 -3.92 -37.64
C GLN A 123 -38.57 -2.51 -37.68
N THR A 124 -38.60 -1.78 -36.56
CA THR A 124 -38.00 -0.44 -36.42
C THR A 124 -37.35 -0.33 -35.04
N LEU A 125 -36.12 0.19 -35.00
CA LEU A 125 -35.37 0.44 -33.76
C LEU A 125 -35.06 1.93 -33.69
N PRO A 126 -35.72 2.69 -32.79
CA PRO A 126 -35.39 4.08 -32.48
C PRO A 126 -33.90 4.25 -32.11
N ASP A 127 -33.33 5.40 -32.47
CA ASP A 127 -31.88 5.63 -32.37
C ASP A 127 -31.40 5.66 -30.91
N THR A 128 -32.26 6.11 -29.99
CA THR A 128 -32.06 6.04 -28.54
C THR A 128 -31.87 4.60 -28.06
N LEU A 129 -32.62 3.66 -28.64
CA LEU A 129 -32.55 2.23 -28.31
C LEU A 129 -31.36 1.53 -28.99
N ALA A 130 -30.85 2.06 -30.10
CA ALA A 130 -29.65 1.57 -30.76
C ALA A 130 -28.39 1.77 -29.91
N ALA A 131 -28.23 2.93 -29.28
CA ALA A 131 -27.11 3.15 -28.34
C ALA A 131 -27.23 2.27 -27.09
N GLY A 132 -28.44 2.12 -26.54
CA GLY A 132 -28.70 1.22 -25.42
C GLY A 132 -28.36 -0.24 -25.76
N ALA A 133 -28.71 -0.70 -26.96
CA ALA A 133 -28.32 -2.01 -27.48
C ALA A 133 -26.79 -2.19 -27.56
N LEU A 134 -26.07 -1.22 -28.15
CA LEU A 134 -24.61 -1.24 -28.22
C LEU A 134 -23.97 -1.29 -26.82
N GLN A 135 -24.51 -0.51 -25.89
CA GLN A 135 -24.06 -0.53 -24.49
C GLN A 135 -24.29 -1.91 -23.86
N ARG A 136 -25.47 -2.53 -24.05
CA ARG A 136 -25.74 -3.85 -23.48
C ARG A 136 -24.81 -4.92 -24.06
N ILE A 137 -24.56 -4.90 -25.37
CA ILE A 137 -23.59 -5.78 -26.02
C ILE A 137 -22.22 -5.60 -25.36
N CYS A 138 -21.80 -4.37 -25.13
CA CYS A 138 -20.54 -4.11 -24.42
C CYS A 138 -20.54 -4.66 -22.98
N GLU A 139 -21.64 -4.54 -22.23
CA GLU A 139 -21.73 -5.00 -20.84
C GLU A 139 -21.67 -6.52 -20.70
N VAL A 140 -22.34 -7.27 -21.59
CA VAL A 140 -22.36 -8.73 -21.56
C VAL A 140 -21.02 -9.32 -21.97
N GLU A 141 -20.35 -8.71 -22.95
CA GLU A 141 -19.03 -9.14 -23.40
C GLU A 141 -17.90 -8.82 -22.41
N LYS A 142 -18.07 -7.79 -21.56
CA LYS A 142 -17.10 -7.46 -20.51
C LYS A 142 -17.11 -8.42 -19.31
N LYS A 143 -18.17 -9.21 -19.13
CA LYS A 143 -18.31 -10.09 -17.95
C LYS A 143 -17.40 -11.32 -18.01
N ASP A 144 -16.91 -11.70 -19.19
CA ASP A 144 -15.88 -12.72 -19.35
C ASP A 144 -14.49 -12.07 -19.23
N GLY A 145 -13.88 -12.18 -18.05
CA GLY A 145 -12.60 -11.55 -17.73
C GLY A 145 -11.51 -11.87 -18.77
N ASP A 146 -10.79 -10.82 -19.19
CA ASP A 146 -9.55 -10.80 -19.98
C ASP A 146 -9.51 -11.59 -21.31
N GLN A 147 -10.61 -12.18 -21.76
CA GLN A 147 -10.68 -12.76 -23.10
C GLN A 147 -10.91 -11.64 -24.13
N LYS A 148 -10.05 -11.60 -25.16
CA LYS A 148 -10.24 -10.73 -26.33
C LYS A 148 -11.67 -10.90 -26.83
N LEU A 149 -12.42 -9.80 -26.88
CA LEU A 149 -13.76 -9.70 -27.47
C LEU A 149 -13.88 -10.58 -28.72
N PRO A 150 -14.94 -11.39 -28.87
CA PRO A 150 -15.14 -12.23 -30.04
C PRO A 150 -15.17 -11.36 -31.30
N LYS A 151 -14.15 -11.49 -32.16
CA LYS A 151 -14.11 -10.83 -33.49
C LYS A 151 -15.32 -11.18 -34.37
N GLU A 152 -16.10 -12.18 -33.97
CA GLU A 152 -17.31 -12.65 -34.62
C GLU A 152 -18.47 -11.66 -34.47
N ILE A 153 -18.56 -10.92 -33.35
CA ILE A 153 -19.60 -9.89 -33.14
C ILE A 153 -19.44 -8.74 -34.12
N LEU A 154 -18.21 -8.29 -34.35
CA LEU A 154 -17.91 -7.22 -35.32
C LEU A 154 -18.29 -7.59 -36.77
N LYS A 155 -18.40 -8.89 -37.06
CA LYS A 155 -18.82 -9.42 -38.36
C LYS A 155 -20.32 -9.65 -38.47
N ASN A 156 -21.07 -9.53 -37.37
CA ASN A 156 -22.50 -9.74 -37.37
C ASN A 156 -23.22 -8.63 -38.14
N SER A 157 -24.11 -9.00 -39.07
CA SER A 157 -24.82 -8.06 -39.94
C SER A 157 -25.73 -7.10 -39.18
N VAL A 158 -26.33 -7.55 -38.06
CA VAL A 158 -27.18 -6.72 -37.20
C VAL A 158 -26.33 -5.68 -36.47
N PHE A 159 -25.16 -6.07 -35.96
CA PHE A 159 -24.21 -5.15 -35.33
C PHE A 159 -23.71 -4.09 -36.31
N GLN A 160 -23.36 -4.50 -37.54
CA GLN A 160 -22.94 -3.57 -38.59
C GLN A 160 -24.07 -2.61 -38.98
N ALA A 161 -25.32 -3.08 -39.05
CA ALA A 161 -26.47 -2.23 -39.31
C ALA A 161 -26.68 -1.17 -38.21
N LEU A 162 -26.48 -1.53 -36.93
CA LEU A 162 -26.51 -0.57 -35.81
C LEU A 162 -25.41 0.49 -35.97
N CYS A 163 -24.19 0.07 -36.30
CA CYS A 163 -23.06 0.96 -36.52
C CYS A 163 -23.32 1.95 -37.66
N ILE A 164 -23.79 1.46 -38.82
CA ILE A 164 -24.10 2.31 -39.98
C ILE A 164 -25.17 3.34 -39.64
N ARG A 165 -26.20 2.96 -38.88
CA ARG A 165 -27.24 3.89 -38.43
C ARG A 165 -26.66 5.00 -37.54
N CYS A 166 -25.85 4.64 -36.54
CA CYS A 166 -25.18 5.62 -35.69
C CYS A 166 -24.29 6.59 -36.47
N GLU A 167 -23.64 6.13 -37.55
CA GLU A 167 -22.83 6.99 -38.43
C GLU A 167 -23.69 8.00 -39.19
N GLN A 168 -24.76 7.53 -39.84
CA GLN A 168 -25.63 8.34 -40.71
C GLN A 168 -26.43 9.39 -39.93
N GLU A 169 -26.88 9.06 -38.72
CA GLU A 169 -27.75 9.92 -37.90
C GLU A 169 -27.00 10.64 -36.77
N SER A 170 -25.66 10.60 -36.78
CA SER A 170 -24.81 11.21 -35.74
C SER A 170 -25.17 12.66 -35.36
N SER A 171 -25.63 13.46 -36.33
CA SER A 171 -26.05 14.86 -36.10
C SER A 171 -27.44 15.02 -35.45
N SER A 172 -28.34 14.05 -35.57
CA SER A 172 -29.69 14.09 -34.98
C SER A 172 -29.79 13.40 -33.62
N LEU A 173 -28.80 12.58 -33.25
CA LEU A 173 -28.78 11.89 -31.95
C LEU A 173 -28.74 12.88 -30.78
N PRO A 174 -29.42 12.60 -29.66
CA PRO A 174 -29.20 13.31 -28.39
C PRO A 174 -27.76 13.18 -27.88
N ASP A 175 -27.27 14.16 -27.12
CA ASP A 175 -25.88 14.20 -26.63
C ASP A 175 -25.48 12.94 -25.84
N ALA A 176 -26.31 12.54 -24.89
CA ALA A 176 -26.08 11.34 -24.07
C ALA A 176 -26.00 10.06 -24.91
N VAL A 177 -26.86 9.94 -25.93
CA VAL A 177 -26.94 8.78 -26.83
C VAL A 177 -25.69 8.70 -27.71
N LEU A 178 -25.30 9.84 -28.29
CA LEU A 178 -24.11 9.96 -29.13
C LEU A 178 -22.84 9.54 -28.39
N VAL A 179 -22.63 10.09 -27.18
CA VAL A 179 -21.43 9.82 -26.38
C VAL A 179 -21.43 8.39 -25.85
N THR A 180 -22.59 7.86 -25.44
CA THR A 180 -22.71 6.47 -24.99
C THR A 180 -22.43 5.48 -26.12
N ALA A 181 -22.92 5.76 -27.33
CA ALA A 181 -22.62 4.95 -28.51
C ALA A 181 -21.12 4.98 -28.83
N LEU A 182 -20.49 6.16 -28.82
CA LEU A 182 -19.04 6.30 -29.00
C LEU A 182 -18.26 5.48 -27.96
N HIS A 183 -18.66 5.56 -26.69
CA HIS A 183 -18.02 4.82 -25.60
C HIS A 183 -18.16 3.31 -25.78
N ALA A 184 -19.37 2.82 -26.06
CA ALA A 184 -19.61 1.40 -26.29
C ALA A 184 -18.79 0.85 -27.46
N LEU A 185 -18.72 1.57 -28.58
CA LEU A 185 -17.92 1.18 -29.75
C LEU A 185 -16.42 1.17 -29.45
N THR A 186 -15.95 2.13 -28.64
CA THR A 186 -14.56 2.17 -28.17
C THR A 186 -14.23 0.95 -27.31
N LEU A 187 -15.13 0.60 -26.39
CA LEU A 187 -14.98 -0.57 -25.52
C LEU A 187 -15.07 -1.90 -26.28
N LEU A 188 -15.83 -1.95 -27.38
CA LEU A 188 -15.89 -3.10 -28.30
C LEU A 188 -14.67 -3.21 -29.23
N HIS A 189 -13.68 -2.32 -29.09
CA HIS A 189 -12.43 -2.32 -29.86
C HIS A 189 -12.67 -2.22 -31.38
N VAL A 190 -13.68 -1.45 -31.79
CA VAL A 190 -13.87 -1.05 -33.20
C VAL A 190 -12.64 -0.24 -33.63
N ASP A 191 -12.20 -0.42 -34.88
CA ASP A 191 -11.00 0.24 -35.40
C ASP A 191 -11.09 1.78 -35.21
N PRO A 192 -10.17 2.40 -34.43
CA PRO A 192 -10.15 3.85 -34.21
C PRO A 192 -10.06 4.68 -35.48
N GLN A 193 -9.58 4.10 -36.59
CA GLN A 193 -9.48 4.75 -37.90
C GLN A 193 -10.70 4.53 -38.79
N SER A 194 -11.72 3.81 -38.31
CA SER A 194 -12.98 3.63 -39.04
C SER A 194 -13.71 4.96 -39.24
N SER A 195 -14.39 5.10 -40.39
CA SER A 195 -15.20 6.29 -40.69
C SER A 195 -16.23 6.56 -39.59
N LEU A 196 -16.84 5.49 -39.05
CA LEU A 196 -17.77 5.54 -37.93
C LEU A 196 -17.20 6.30 -36.73
N LEU A 197 -16.08 5.83 -36.16
CA LEU A 197 -15.52 6.44 -34.96
C LEU A 197 -15.00 7.86 -35.24
N LEU A 198 -14.41 8.10 -36.40
CA LEU A 198 -13.96 9.43 -36.79
C LEU A 198 -15.13 10.43 -36.91
N ASN A 199 -16.25 10.01 -37.50
CA ASN A 199 -17.45 10.84 -37.65
C ASN A 199 -18.11 11.13 -36.30
N LEU A 200 -18.25 10.12 -35.44
CA LEU A 200 -18.80 10.29 -34.09
C LEU A 200 -17.92 11.21 -33.24
N VAL A 201 -16.60 11.04 -33.28
CA VAL A 201 -15.67 11.93 -32.57
C VAL A 201 -15.74 13.36 -33.10
N ALA A 202 -15.79 13.55 -34.43
CA ALA A 202 -15.90 14.88 -35.02
C ALA A 202 -17.20 15.58 -34.63
N GLU A 203 -18.31 14.83 -34.54
CA GLU A 203 -19.59 15.34 -34.03
C GLU A 203 -19.48 15.74 -32.56
N CYS A 204 -18.97 14.85 -31.69
CA CYS A 204 -18.77 15.14 -30.27
C CYS A 204 -17.87 16.39 -30.07
N GLN A 205 -16.79 16.52 -30.84
CA GLN A 205 -15.91 17.69 -30.80
C GLN A 205 -16.62 18.97 -31.22
N ARG A 206 -17.55 18.91 -32.19
CA ARG A 206 -18.34 20.08 -32.61
C ARG A 206 -19.31 20.52 -31.53
N ARG A 207 -20.00 19.56 -30.88
CA ARG A 207 -20.93 19.83 -29.77
C ARG A 207 -20.22 20.33 -28.52
N LEU A 208 -19.04 19.80 -28.22
CA LEU A 208 -18.17 20.27 -27.16
C LEU A 208 -17.79 21.75 -27.35
N LYS A 209 -17.40 22.15 -28.57
CA LYS A 209 -17.06 23.55 -28.90
C LYS A 209 -18.25 24.50 -28.77
N ARG A 210 -19.48 24.01 -28.96
CA ARG A 210 -20.71 24.79 -28.79
C ARG A 210 -21.07 25.01 -27.31
N GLY A 211 -20.54 24.19 -26.40
CA GLY A 211 -20.67 24.37 -24.95
C GLY A 211 -22.03 23.96 -24.37
N GLY A 212 -22.62 22.87 -24.86
CA GLY A 212 -23.94 22.38 -24.41
C GLY A 212 -23.97 20.96 -23.86
N LEU A 213 -22.82 20.29 -23.73
CA LEU A 213 -22.77 18.91 -23.23
C LEU A 213 -22.93 18.89 -21.71
N GLU A 214 -23.81 18.03 -21.21
CA GLU A 214 -23.98 17.79 -19.77
C GLU A 214 -22.71 17.17 -19.15
N VAL A 215 -22.53 17.37 -17.84
CA VAL A 215 -21.40 16.85 -17.05
C VAL A 215 -21.14 15.36 -17.30
N HIS A 216 -22.19 14.54 -17.24
CA HIS A 216 -22.07 13.10 -17.44
C HIS A 216 -21.55 12.76 -18.85
N SER A 217 -22.06 13.47 -19.87
CA SER A 217 -21.61 13.30 -21.26
C SER A 217 -20.16 13.76 -21.46
N LEU A 218 -19.73 14.82 -20.78
CA LEU A 218 -18.34 15.27 -20.80
C LEU A 218 -17.39 14.23 -20.19
N CYS A 219 -17.78 13.60 -19.08
CA CYS A 219 -17.01 12.53 -18.44
C CYS A 219 -16.85 11.33 -19.38
N ILE A 220 -17.94 10.78 -19.92
CA ILE A 220 -17.88 9.62 -20.83
C ILE A 220 -17.07 9.95 -22.09
N LEU A 221 -17.24 11.16 -22.65
CA LEU A 221 -16.48 11.61 -23.82
C LEU A 221 -14.98 11.67 -23.50
N GLY A 222 -14.60 12.24 -22.35
CA GLY A 222 -13.22 12.32 -21.91
C GLY A 222 -12.55 10.94 -21.80
N GLU A 223 -13.24 9.97 -21.17
CA GLU A 223 -12.73 8.60 -21.06
C GLU A 223 -12.58 7.91 -22.42
N SER A 224 -13.55 8.11 -23.30
CA SER A 224 -13.54 7.53 -24.66
C SER A 224 -12.40 8.10 -25.50
N LEU A 225 -12.16 9.41 -25.44
CA LEU A 225 -11.07 10.06 -26.17
C LEU A 225 -9.68 9.62 -25.68
N ILE A 226 -9.51 9.39 -24.38
CA ILE A 226 -8.25 8.84 -23.83
C ILE A 226 -7.94 7.47 -24.45
N GLN A 227 -8.95 6.61 -24.61
CA GLN A 227 -8.77 5.29 -25.22
C GLN A 227 -8.52 5.36 -26.73
N LEU A 228 -9.21 6.26 -27.45
CA LEU A 228 -9.12 6.36 -28.91
C LEU A 228 -7.89 7.13 -29.41
N GLN A 229 -7.57 8.25 -28.78
CA GLN A 229 -6.59 9.24 -29.27
C GLN A 229 -5.40 9.43 -28.31
N GLY A 230 -5.46 8.83 -27.13
CA GLY A 230 -4.44 8.96 -26.10
C GLY A 230 -4.61 10.21 -25.22
N PRO A 231 -3.81 10.31 -24.14
CA PRO A 231 -3.95 11.34 -23.11
C PRO A 231 -3.54 12.76 -23.56
N GLY A 232 -2.82 12.88 -24.68
CA GLY A 232 -2.36 14.17 -25.22
C GLY A 232 -3.36 14.86 -26.15
N CYS A 233 -4.59 14.38 -26.24
CA CYS A 233 -5.60 14.94 -27.14
C CYS A 233 -5.96 16.38 -26.74
N ALA A 234 -5.85 17.33 -27.68
CA ALA A 234 -6.19 18.75 -27.45
C ALA A 234 -7.66 18.96 -27.03
N THR A 235 -8.57 18.07 -27.46
CA THR A 235 -9.98 18.08 -27.05
C THR A 235 -10.15 17.82 -25.55
N LEU A 236 -9.26 17.03 -24.95
CA LEU A 236 -9.34 16.66 -23.54
C LEU A 236 -9.09 17.85 -22.62
N GLU A 237 -8.23 18.79 -23.03
CA GLU A 237 -8.00 20.04 -22.27
C GLU A 237 -9.25 20.90 -22.20
N LEU A 238 -10.01 20.96 -23.30
CA LEU A 238 -11.27 21.69 -23.34
C LEU A 238 -12.33 21.03 -22.45
N ILE A 239 -12.39 19.69 -22.43
CA ILE A 239 -13.27 18.92 -21.53
C ILE A 239 -12.91 19.20 -20.07
N ILE A 240 -11.62 19.11 -19.70
CA ILE A 240 -11.15 19.38 -18.34
C ILE A 240 -11.48 20.83 -17.95
N TYR A 241 -11.30 21.80 -18.86
CA TYR A 241 -11.63 23.20 -18.61
C TYR A 241 -13.14 23.42 -18.35
N GLN A 242 -14.02 22.79 -19.15
CA GLN A 242 -15.47 22.88 -18.92
C GLN A 242 -15.86 22.23 -17.59
N LEU A 243 -15.37 21.03 -17.31
CA LEU A 243 -15.64 20.31 -16.05
C LEU A 243 -15.13 21.05 -14.81
N GLN A 244 -14.07 21.86 -14.93
CA GLN A 244 -13.57 22.72 -13.84
C GLN A 244 -14.52 23.87 -13.50
N GLY A 245 -15.26 24.37 -14.49
CA GLY A 245 -16.23 25.45 -14.32
C GLY A 245 -17.52 25.04 -13.61
N GLU A 246 -17.85 23.75 -13.66
CA GLU A 246 -19.08 23.22 -13.09
C GLU A 246 -19.03 23.07 -11.55
N LYS A 247 -20.22 23.02 -10.94
CA LYS A 247 -20.39 22.80 -9.50
C LYS A 247 -20.32 21.30 -9.20
N LEU A 248 -19.47 20.91 -8.26
CA LEU A 248 -19.24 19.49 -7.95
C LEU A 248 -20.50 18.80 -7.37
N GLU A 249 -21.43 19.58 -6.83
CA GLU A 249 -22.72 19.12 -6.32
C GLU A 249 -23.64 18.54 -7.42
N GLU A 250 -23.39 18.86 -8.70
CA GLU A 250 -24.15 18.37 -9.85
C GLU A 250 -23.62 17.02 -10.39
N PHE A 251 -22.49 16.56 -9.87
CA PHE A 251 -21.80 15.35 -10.33
C PHE A 251 -22.31 14.12 -9.58
N THR A 252 -22.53 13.04 -10.32
CA THR A 252 -22.74 11.72 -9.71
C THR A 252 -21.42 11.17 -9.14
N PRO A 253 -21.45 10.20 -8.20
CA PRO A 253 -20.22 9.55 -7.73
C PRO A 253 -19.40 8.93 -8.86
N GLU A 254 -20.05 8.39 -9.88
CA GLU A 254 -19.45 7.85 -11.10
C GLU A 254 -18.69 8.92 -11.89
N ASP A 255 -19.28 10.12 -12.04
CA ASP A 255 -18.65 11.25 -12.72
C ASP A 255 -17.41 11.73 -11.96
N ILE A 256 -17.47 11.80 -10.62
CA ILE A 256 -16.31 12.17 -9.81
C ILE A 256 -15.17 11.16 -9.99
N VAL A 257 -15.46 9.86 -10.05
CA VAL A 257 -14.44 8.84 -10.32
C VAL A 257 -13.93 8.90 -11.75
N ALA A 258 -14.79 9.20 -12.73
CA ALA A 258 -14.38 9.45 -14.11
C ALA A 258 -13.42 10.65 -14.20
N LEU A 259 -13.65 11.74 -13.46
CA LEU A 259 -12.72 12.87 -13.37
C LEU A 259 -11.33 12.45 -12.88
N TYR A 260 -11.25 11.64 -11.81
CA TYR A 260 -9.97 11.11 -11.36
C TYR A 260 -9.27 10.28 -12.43
N ARG A 261 -10.01 9.43 -13.16
CA ARG A 261 -9.48 8.59 -14.25
C ARG A 261 -8.99 9.44 -15.44
N ILE A 262 -9.73 10.48 -15.80
CA ILE A 262 -9.33 11.44 -16.85
C ILE A 262 -8.04 12.14 -16.46
N LEU A 263 -7.98 12.70 -15.25
CA LEU A 263 -6.79 13.40 -14.77
C LEU A 263 -5.60 12.45 -14.63
N GLN A 264 -5.85 11.20 -14.22
CA GLN A 264 -4.84 10.14 -14.14
C GLN A 264 -4.21 9.82 -15.48
N ALA A 265 -4.95 9.92 -16.59
CA ALA A 265 -4.38 9.73 -17.92
C ALA A 265 -3.45 10.91 -18.30
N CYS A 266 -3.76 12.12 -17.84
CA CYS A 266 -3.05 13.36 -18.16
C CYS A 266 -1.90 13.71 -17.19
N THR A 267 -1.06 12.72 -16.81
CA THR A 267 -0.05 12.92 -15.75
C THR A 267 1.00 14.01 -16.03
N GLU A 268 1.23 14.39 -17.29
CA GLU A 268 2.24 15.39 -17.67
C GLU A 268 1.89 16.81 -17.20
N LYS A 269 0.60 17.07 -16.91
CA LYS A 269 0.06 18.40 -16.56
C LYS A 269 -0.58 18.46 -15.18
N VAL A 270 -0.26 17.51 -14.28
CA VAL A 270 -0.87 17.42 -12.94
C VAL A 270 -0.73 18.73 -12.17
N ASP A 271 0.42 19.39 -12.25
CA ASP A 271 0.68 20.68 -11.59
C ASP A 271 -0.32 21.77 -12.02
N GLN A 272 -0.76 21.76 -13.29
CA GLN A 272 -1.73 22.73 -13.83
C GLN A 272 -3.14 22.50 -13.29
N HIS A 273 -3.45 21.26 -12.87
CA HIS A 273 -4.76 20.87 -12.38
C HIS A 273 -4.80 20.69 -10.86
N GLN A 274 -3.73 21.04 -10.13
CA GLN A 274 -3.62 20.77 -8.71
C GLN A 274 -4.68 21.50 -7.85
N ALA A 275 -5.06 22.72 -8.23
CA ALA A 275 -6.14 23.45 -7.55
C ALA A 275 -7.49 22.72 -7.68
N PHE A 276 -7.78 22.22 -8.89
CA PHE A 276 -8.97 21.44 -9.15
C PHE A 276 -8.94 20.09 -8.42
N LEU A 277 -7.81 19.39 -8.43
CA LEU A 277 -7.61 18.16 -7.66
C LEU A 277 -7.82 18.37 -6.17
N ASN A 278 -7.37 19.50 -5.59
CA ASN A 278 -7.62 19.81 -4.18
C ASN A 278 -9.11 20.01 -3.90
N LYS A 279 -9.84 20.71 -4.79
CA LYS A 279 -11.29 20.86 -4.71
C LYS A 279 -11.99 19.49 -4.78
N LEU A 280 -11.59 18.65 -5.74
CA LEU A 280 -12.09 17.29 -5.96
C LEU A 280 -11.83 16.39 -4.74
N ASN A 281 -10.62 16.39 -4.20
CA ASN A 281 -10.21 15.61 -3.02
C ASN A 281 -11.07 15.96 -1.79
N ASN A 282 -11.32 17.26 -1.58
CA ASN A 282 -12.13 17.73 -0.46
C ASN A 282 -13.61 17.35 -0.63
N PHE A 283 -14.17 17.52 -1.83
CA PHE A 283 -15.54 17.12 -2.12
C PHE A 283 -15.72 15.60 -2.03
N SER A 284 -14.75 14.83 -2.52
CA SER A 284 -14.80 13.35 -2.54
C SER A 284 -15.02 12.73 -1.16
N LEU A 285 -14.68 13.46 -0.08
CA LEU A 285 -14.99 13.04 1.28
C LEU A 285 -16.50 12.84 1.49
N SER A 286 -17.38 13.63 0.90
CA SER A 286 -18.83 13.52 1.10
C SER A 286 -19.43 12.26 0.46
N ILE A 287 -18.87 11.83 -0.68
CA ILE A 287 -19.39 10.72 -1.47
C ILE A 287 -18.78 9.35 -1.14
N VAL A 288 -17.75 9.27 -0.29
CA VAL A 288 -17.04 7.99 -0.03
C VAL A 288 -17.99 6.83 0.26
N TYR A 289 -19.03 7.06 1.07
CA TYR A 289 -19.96 6.01 1.51
C TYR A 289 -20.97 5.56 0.45
N SER A 290 -21.07 6.26 -0.69
CA SER A 290 -21.89 5.85 -1.83
C SER A 290 -21.11 5.08 -2.89
N LEU A 291 -19.78 4.92 -2.73
CA LEU A 291 -18.93 4.26 -3.72
C LEU A 291 -19.09 2.73 -3.65
N SER A 292 -19.24 2.10 -4.82
CA SER A 292 -19.09 0.65 -4.97
C SER A 292 -17.63 0.21 -4.78
N PRO A 293 -17.36 -1.09 -4.55
CA PRO A 293 -16.00 -1.62 -4.49
C PRO A 293 -15.14 -1.24 -5.70
N THR A 294 -15.72 -1.32 -6.89
CA THR A 294 -15.05 -0.97 -8.16
C THR A 294 -14.69 0.50 -8.22
N LEU A 295 -15.65 1.39 -7.97
CA LEU A 295 -15.44 2.84 -7.99
C LEU A 295 -14.42 3.28 -6.93
N MET A 296 -14.47 2.68 -5.73
CA MET A 296 -13.49 2.91 -4.68
C MET A 296 -12.07 2.52 -5.12
N SER A 297 -11.91 1.33 -5.69
CA SER A 297 -10.60 0.84 -6.14
C SER A 297 -10.02 1.70 -7.26
N GLN A 298 -10.87 2.21 -8.16
CA GLN A 298 -10.49 3.12 -9.24
C GLN A 298 -10.06 4.48 -8.67
N MET A 299 -10.87 5.06 -7.79
CA MET A 299 -10.55 6.34 -7.15
C MET A 299 -9.22 6.27 -6.40
N ILE A 300 -9.03 5.24 -5.57
CA ILE A 300 -7.82 5.15 -4.76
C ILE A 300 -6.57 4.86 -5.60
N SER A 301 -6.71 4.08 -6.68
CA SER A 301 -5.63 3.85 -7.66
C SER A 301 -5.26 5.13 -8.42
N ALA A 302 -6.26 5.93 -8.81
CA ALA A 302 -6.02 7.21 -9.46
C ALA A 302 -5.24 8.18 -8.56
N LEU A 303 -5.56 8.24 -7.25
CA LEU A 303 -4.82 9.05 -6.28
C LEU A 303 -3.32 8.67 -6.22
N VAL A 304 -2.98 7.38 -6.37
CA VAL A 304 -1.59 6.90 -6.40
C VAL A 304 -0.88 7.41 -7.65
N VAL A 305 -1.50 7.25 -8.82
CA VAL A 305 -0.87 7.65 -10.09
C VAL A 305 -0.69 9.16 -10.18
N LEU A 306 -1.65 9.92 -9.65
CA LEU A 306 -1.64 11.38 -9.54
C LEU A 306 -0.74 11.92 -8.41
N ASP A 307 -0.05 11.04 -7.66
CA ASP A 307 0.83 11.40 -6.54
C ASP A 307 0.18 12.36 -5.51
N GLN A 308 -1.09 12.13 -5.18
CA GLN A 308 -1.86 13.03 -4.29
C GLN A 308 -1.56 12.75 -2.80
N THR A 309 -0.29 12.81 -2.40
CA THR A 309 0.16 12.52 -1.02
C THR A 309 -0.43 13.44 0.05
N GLN A 310 -0.89 14.63 -0.34
CA GLN A 310 -1.60 15.60 0.48
C GLN A 310 -3.06 15.21 0.78
N ALA A 311 -3.66 14.32 -0.02
CA ALA A 311 -5.06 13.90 0.13
C ALA A 311 -5.25 12.84 1.25
N LEU A 312 -4.43 12.89 2.31
CA LEU A 312 -4.48 11.93 3.42
C LEU A 312 -5.87 11.80 4.06
N PRO A 313 -6.65 12.87 4.28
CA PRO A 313 -8.01 12.74 4.83
C PRO A 313 -8.91 11.83 3.99
N LEU A 314 -8.80 11.93 2.65
CA LEU A 314 -9.57 11.11 1.72
C LEU A 314 -9.09 9.66 1.75
N VAL A 315 -7.77 9.43 1.70
CA VAL A 315 -7.19 8.08 1.79
C VAL A 315 -7.60 7.39 3.09
N ILE A 316 -7.57 8.11 4.23
CA ILE A 316 -8.01 7.56 5.53
C ILE A 316 -9.51 7.22 5.51
N LYS A 317 -10.35 8.07 4.91
CA LYS A 317 -11.80 7.82 4.84
C LYS A 317 -12.13 6.64 3.93
N LEU A 318 -11.49 6.56 2.76
CA LEU A 318 -11.56 5.41 1.87
C LEU A 318 -11.09 4.15 2.57
N GLY A 319 -9.98 4.21 3.32
CA GLY A 319 -9.44 3.06 4.03
C GLY A 319 -10.36 2.51 5.12
N LYS A 320 -11.01 3.39 5.88
CA LYS A 320 -12.05 2.98 6.84
C LYS A 320 -13.25 2.34 6.15
N TYR A 321 -13.64 2.84 4.99
CA TYR A 321 -14.78 2.31 4.26
C TYR A 321 -14.45 0.97 3.55
N ALA A 322 -13.22 0.81 3.06
CA ALA A 322 -12.72 -0.41 2.43
C ALA A 322 -12.84 -1.64 3.33
N VAL A 323 -12.79 -1.47 4.67
CA VAL A 323 -12.97 -2.55 5.66
C VAL A 323 -14.25 -3.37 5.41
N ARG A 324 -15.33 -2.72 4.97
CA ARG A 324 -16.63 -3.38 4.71
C ARG A 324 -16.64 -4.20 3.42
N HIS A 325 -15.74 -3.87 2.49
CA HIS A 325 -15.72 -4.42 1.15
C HIS A 325 -14.64 -5.50 0.97
N ILE A 326 -13.77 -5.73 1.95
CA ILE A 326 -12.70 -6.75 1.86
C ILE A 326 -13.21 -8.12 1.38
N PRO A 327 -14.30 -8.70 1.93
CA PRO A 327 -14.79 -9.99 1.45
C PRO A 327 -15.39 -9.97 0.04
N HIS A 328 -15.73 -8.79 -0.48
CA HIS A 328 -16.45 -8.59 -1.75
C HIS A 328 -15.55 -8.05 -2.86
N PHE A 329 -14.31 -7.65 -2.56
CA PHE A 329 -13.37 -7.21 -3.57
C PHE A 329 -12.97 -8.38 -4.48
N THR A 330 -12.90 -8.09 -5.77
CA THR A 330 -12.15 -8.93 -6.70
C THR A 330 -10.64 -8.86 -6.40
N ASN A 331 -9.88 -9.83 -6.91
CA ASN A 331 -8.42 -9.86 -6.76
C ASN A 331 -7.77 -8.55 -7.25
N GLU A 332 -8.21 -8.03 -8.39
CA GLU A 332 -7.72 -6.78 -8.98
C GLU A 332 -8.00 -5.55 -8.10
N GLU A 333 -9.21 -5.47 -7.54
CA GLU A 333 -9.61 -4.36 -6.68
C GLU A 333 -8.84 -4.37 -5.36
N LEU A 334 -8.72 -5.55 -4.73
CA LEU A 334 -7.96 -5.69 -3.49
C LEU A 334 -6.49 -5.37 -3.70
N ARG A 335 -5.89 -5.80 -4.83
CA ARG A 335 -4.50 -5.44 -5.17
C ARG A 335 -4.32 -3.92 -5.25
N LYS A 336 -5.21 -3.22 -5.96
CA LYS A 336 -5.15 -1.74 -6.10
C LYS A 336 -5.27 -1.03 -4.75
N VAL A 337 -6.16 -1.51 -3.87
CA VAL A 337 -6.32 -0.95 -2.52
C VAL A 337 -5.06 -1.15 -1.68
N LEU A 338 -4.46 -2.36 -1.70
CA LEU A 338 -3.23 -2.66 -0.98
C LEU A 338 -2.05 -1.83 -1.51
N GLU A 339 -1.88 -1.72 -2.83
CA GLU A 339 -0.88 -0.86 -3.46
C GLU A 339 -1.01 0.58 -3.00
N ALA A 340 -2.23 1.12 -2.99
CA ALA A 340 -2.47 2.47 -2.52
C ALA A 340 -2.11 2.66 -1.06
N PHE A 341 -2.43 1.71 -0.18
CA PHE A 341 -2.07 1.83 1.23
C PHE A 341 -0.57 1.73 1.45
N ILE A 342 0.11 0.85 0.71
CA ILE A 342 1.58 0.78 0.68
C ILE A 342 2.12 2.15 0.30
N TYR A 343 1.67 2.72 -0.82
CA TYR A 343 2.08 4.02 -1.36
C TYR A 343 1.90 5.17 -0.36
N PHE A 344 0.69 5.35 0.17
CA PHE A 344 0.37 6.51 1.03
C PHE A 344 0.94 6.43 2.44
N GLY A 345 1.50 5.28 2.85
CA GLY A 345 1.87 5.11 4.25
C GLY A 345 0.68 4.71 5.13
N HIS A 346 -0.48 4.39 4.58
CA HIS A 346 -1.71 4.17 5.36
C HIS A 346 -1.76 2.75 5.97
N SER A 347 -2.04 2.67 7.27
CA SER A 347 -2.29 1.42 7.99
C SER A 347 -3.42 1.62 8.99
N ASP A 348 -4.40 0.74 8.96
CA ASP A 348 -5.54 0.75 9.89
C ASP A 348 -5.71 -0.65 10.52
N ARG A 349 -5.94 -0.66 11.84
CA ARG A 349 -6.07 -1.91 12.60
C ARG A 349 -7.32 -2.71 12.22
N PHE A 350 -8.41 -2.04 11.85
CA PHE A 350 -9.65 -2.69 11.46
C PHE A 350 -9.52 -3.27 10.05
N PHE A 351 -8.86 -2.54 9.15
CA PHE A 351 -8.49 -3.06 7.83
C PHE A 351 -7.61 -4.31 7.94
N THR A 352 -6.57 -4.26 8.76
CA THR A 352 -5.68 -5.41 9.01
C THR A 352 -6.47 -6.62 9.53
N LYS A 353 -7.37 -6.41 10.49
CA LYS A 353 -8.20 -7.49 11.06
C LYS A 353 -9.18 -8.09 10.04
N ALA A 354 -9.78 -7.27 9.19
CA ALA A 354 -10.66 -7.77 8.14
C ALA A 354 -9.86 -8.51 7.04
N LEU A 355 -8.65 -8.06 6.73
CA LEU A 355 -7.74 -8.75 5.83
C LEU A 355 -7.30 -10.11 6.40
N GLU A 356 -7.02 -10.20 7.70
CA GLU A 356 -6.74 -11.46 8.40
C GLU A 356 -7.85 -12.48 8.20
N GLN A 357 -9.10 -12.06 8.41
CA GLN A 357 -10.26 -12.94 8.27
C GLN A 357 -10.46 -13.41 6.83
N HIS A 358 -10.26 -12.53 5.85
CA HIS A 358 -10.38 -12.86 4.44
C HIS A 358 -9.26 -13.80 3.97
N VAL A 359 -8.00 -13.46 4.25
CA VAL A 359 -6.86 -14.30 3.84
C VAL A 359 -6.96 -15.69 4.47
N ALA A 360 -7.34 -15.78 5.75
CA ALA A 360 -7.52 -17.07 6.41
C ALA A 360 -8.66 -17.91 5.80
N SER A 361 -9.72 -17.29 5.28
CA SER A 361 -10.86 -18.02 4.70
C SER A 361 -10.62 -18.48 3.26
N VAL A 362 -9.79 -17.80 2.48
CA VAL A 362 -9.58 -18.07 1.04
C VAL A 362 -8.11 -18.35 0.66
N CYS A 363 -7.23 -18.66 1.61
CA CYS A 363 -5.78 -18.65 1.40
C CYS A 363 -5.26 -19.48 0.21
N LEU A 364 -5.86 -20.64 -0.06
CA LEU A 364 -5.45 -21.56 -1.13
C LEU A 364 -6.07 -21.24 -2.51
N THR A 365 -7.03 -20.31 -2.56
CA THR A 365 -7.75 -19.90 -3.77
C THR A 365 -7.41 -18.48 -4.21
N LEU A 366 -6.72 -17.70 -3.37
CA LEU A 366 -6.29 -16.34 -3.70
C LEU A 366 -5.29 -16.36 -4.86
N ASP A 367 -5.40 -15.33 -5.70
CA ASP A 367 -4.45 -15.11 -6.78
C ASP A 367 -3.03 -14.83 -6.23
N PRO A 368 -1.97 -15.43 -6.82
CA PRO A 368 -0.58 -15.25 -6.38
C PRO A 368 -0.16 -13.78 -6.22
N GLU A 369 -0.64 -12.88 -7.09
CA GLU A 369 -0.31 -11.46 -7.04
C GLU A 369 -0.92 -10.79 -5.80
N VAL A 370 -2.16 -11.15 -5.45
CA VAL A 370 -2.82 -10.64 -4.25
C VAL A 370 -2.10 -11.12 -2.99
N VAL A 371 -1.77 -12.41 -2.93
CA VAL A 371 -1.02 -12.99 -1.79
C VAL A 371 0.33 -12.29 -1.61
N SER A 372 1.05 -12.07 -2.71
CA SER A 372 2.31 -11.31 -2.73
C SER A 372 2.11 -9.89 -2.19
N LYS A 373 1.07 -9.19 -2.64
CA LYS A 373 0.77 -7.82 -2.22
C LYS A 373 0.36 -7.71 -0.75
N VAL A 374 -0.37 -8.69 -0.23
CA VAL A 374 -0.71 -8.78 1.20
C VAL A 374 0.55 -8.89 2.04
N MET A 375 1.49 -9.75 1.64
CA MET A 375 2.76 -9.92 2.32
C MET A 375 3.65 -8.68 2.22
N GLU A 376 3.69 -8.03 1.06
CA GLU A 376 4.35 -6.75 0.89
C GLU A 376 3.75 -5.68 1.81
N TYR A 377 2.42 -5.60 1.93
CA TYR A 377 1.73 -4.68 2.83
C TYR A 377 2.18 -4.90 4.28
N CYS A 378 2.18 -6.14 4.77
CA CYS A 378 2.68 -6.49 6.10
C CYS A 378 4.14 -6.07 6.31
N SER A 379 5.04 -6.36 5.35
CA SER A 379 6.45 -5.98 5.42
C SER A 379 6.68 -4.47 5.41
N ARG A 380 5.98 -3.74 4.53
CA ARG A 380 6.13 -2.27 4.38
C ARG A 380 5.58 -1.51 5.57
N LYS A 381 4.48 -1.99 6.16
CA LYS A 381 3.86 -1.38 7.35
C LYS A 381 4.38 -1.93 8.67
N GLN A 382 5.34 -2.86 8.63
CA GLN A 382 5.87 -3.54 9.81
C GLN A 382 4.76 -4.20 10.64
N ILE A 383 3.71 -4.72 9.98
CA ILE A 383 2.57 -5.37 10.64
C ILE A 383 2.85 -6.86 10.77
N LEU A 384 3.01 -7.34 12.01
CA LEU A 384 3.13 -8.75 12.32
C LEU A 384 1.74 -9.35 12.56
N SER A 385 1.17 -9.93 11.50
CA SER A 385 -0.11 -10.64 11.57
C SER A 385 0.11 -12.14 11.46
N LYS A 386 0.12 -12.84 12.60
CA LYS A 386 0.31 -14.31 12.63
C LYS A 386 -0.69 -15.05 11.73
N PRO A 387 -2.00 -14.74 11.75
CA PRO A 387 -2.96 -15.42 10.88
C PRO A 387 -2.63 -15.29 9.39
N ILE A 388 -2.21 -14.10 8.94
CA ILE A 388 -1.81 -13.88 7.55
C ILE A 388 -0.51 -14.65 7.24
N LEU A 389 0.52 -14.47 8.06
CA LEU A 389 1.84 -15.07 7.80
C LEU A 389 1.76 -16.62 7.83
N ASP A 390 0.98 -17.20 8.75
CA ASP A 390 0.81 -18.65 8.86
C ASP A 390 0.03 -19.21 7.66
N ALA A 391 -1.05 -18.53 7.25
CA ALA A 391 -1.85 -18.95 6.10
C ALA A 391 -1.03 -18.87 4.80
N VAL A 392 -0.27 -17.80 4.60
CA VAL A 392 0.60 -17.65 3.42
C VAL A 392 1.74 -18.67 3.42
N ALA A 393 2.30 -19.01 4.59
CA ALA A 393 3.29 -20.08 4.69
C ALA A 393 2.70 -21.41 4.20
N GLU A 394 1.45 -21.72 4.59
CA GLU A 394 0.73 -22.91 4.12
C GLU A 394 0.50 -22.90 2.61
N THR A 395 0.05 -21.77 2.05
CA THR A 395 -0.15 -21.61 0.60
C THR A 395 1.15 -21.79 -0.17
N PHE A 396 2.27 -21.26 0.33
CA PHE A 396 3.57 -21.46 -0.31
C PHE A 396 3.99 -22.93 -0.29
N VAL A 397 3.83 -23.63 0.83
CA VAL A 397 4.16 -25.07 0.93
C VAL A 397 3.33 -25.88 -0.07
N CYS A 398 2.05 -25.57 -0.21
CA CYS A 398 1.11 -26.29 -1.06
C CYS A 398 1.23 -25.96 -2.55
N GLN A 399 1.51 -24.71 -2.91
CA GLN A 399 1.33 -24.18 -4.27
C GLN A 399 2.50 -23.29 -4.75
N SER A 400 3.72 -23.51 -4.27
CA SER A 400 4.91 -22.71 -4.61
C SER A 400 5.16 -22.54 -6.11
N GLU A 401 4.73 -23.49 -6.93
CA GLU A 401 4.95 -23.55 -8.38
C GLU A 401 4.16 -22.48 -9.13
N LYS A 402 3.13 -21.89 -8.51
CA LYS A 402 2.32 -20.81 -9.08
C LYS A 402 3.00 -19.44 -9.02
N PHE A 403 4.06 -19.29 -8.21
CA PHE A 403 4.66 -18.00 -7.91
C PHE A 403 5.88 -17.70 -8.77
N LEU A 404 6.00 -16.45 -9.21
CA LEU A 404 7.18 -15.94 -9.91
C LEU A 404 8.31 -15.63 -8.91
N PRO A 405 9.59 -15.58 -9.35
CA PRO A 405 10.73 -15.32 -8.46
C PRO A 405 10.61 -14.06 -7.60
N HIS A 406 10.09 -12.96 -8.16
CA HIS A 406 9.91 -11.71 -7.42
C HIS A 406 8.82 -11.86 -6.35
N GLN A 407 7.70 -12.51 -6.66
CA GLN A 407 6.63 -12.80 -5.71
C GLN A 407 7.15 -13.69 -4.57
N ILE A 408 7.96 -14.70 -4.87
CA ILE A 408 8.58 -15.55 -3.84
C ILE A 408 9.42 -14.73 -2.86
N SER A 409 10.20 -13.76 -3.35
CA SER A 409 10.93 -12.84 -2.45
C SER A 409 9.97 -12.00 -1.60
N GLU A 410 8.87 -11.52 -2.15
CA GLU A 410 7.85 -10.75 -1.41
C GLU A 410 7.13 -11.59 -0.35
N LEU A 411 6.97 -12.90 -0.57
CA LEU A 411 6.43 -13.83 0.42
C LEU A 411 7.42 -14.15 1.54
N ILE A 412 8.71 -14.32 1.22
CA ILE A 412 9.73 -14.74 2.20
C ILE A 412 10.27 -13.57 3.03
N GLU A 413 10.43 -12.39 2.44
CA GLU A 413 11.01 -11.22 3.11
C GLU A 413 10.31 -10.83 4.43
N PRO A 414 8.96 -10.83 4.54
CA PRO A 414 8.27 -10.47 5.76
C PRO A 414 8.59 -11.38 6.95
N PHE A 415 8.83 -12.68 6.75
CA PHE A 415 9.23 -13.59 7.85
C PHE A 415 10.54 -13.11 8.48
N GLY A 416 11.54 -12.83 7.65
CA GLY A 416 12.83 -12.29 8.07
C GLY A 416 12.69 -10.91 8.73
N LYS A 417 12.02 -9.97 8.05
CA LYS A 417 11.92 -8.58 8.48
C LYS A 417 11.12 -8.40 9.77
N LEU A 418 10.02 -9.12 9.91
CA LEU A 418 9.13 -9.06 11.08
C LEU A 418 9.58 -10.02 12.21
N ASN A 419 10.69 -10.73 12.01
CA ASN A 419 11.26 -11.68 12.97
C ASN A 419 10.27 -12.75 13.41
N TYR A 420 9.66 -13.43 12.43
CA TYR A 420 8.60 -14.41 12.68
C TYR A 420 8.88 -15.75 12.01
N LEU A 421 8.73 -16.82 12.80
CA LEU A 421 8.78 -18.21 12.36
C LEU A 421 7.38 -18.80 12.42
N PRO A 422 6.79 -19.25 11.30
CA PRO A 422 5.46 -19.86 11.29
C PRO A 422 5.50 -21.29 11.87
N PRO A 423 4.36 -21.85 12.31
CA PRO A 423 4.29 -23.22 12.85
C PRO A 423 4.82 -24.30 11.89
N ASN A 424 4.65 -24.11 10.58
CA ASN A 424 5.11 -25.01 9.53
C ASN A 424 6.50 -24.61 8.95
N ALA A 425 7.31 -23.84 9.69
CA ALA A 425 8.61 -23.33 9.24
C ALA A 425 9.52 -24.40 8.61
N SER A 426 9.57 -25.61 9.19
CA SER A 426 10.41 -26.69 8.66
C SER A 426 9.99 -27.13 7.25
N ALA A 427 8.69 -27.18 6.96
CA ALA A 427 8.17 -27.49 5.63
C ALA A 427 8.38 -26.32 4.67
N LEU A 428 8.13 -25.10 5.12
CA LEU A 428 8.32 -23.86 4.36
C LEU A 428 9.75 -23.73 3.84
N PHE A 429 10.73 -23.76 4.75
CA PHE A 429 12.14 -23.56 4.38
C PHE A 429 12.71 -24.75 3.60
N ARG A 430 12.25 -25.99 3.86
CA ARG A 430 12.61 -27.14 3.02
C ARG A 430 12.12 -26.99 1.59
N LYS A 431 10.87 -26.53 1.40
CA LYS A 431 10.31 -26.28 0.06
C LYS A 431 11.08 -25.17 -0.66
N LEU A 432 11.36 -24.06 0.05
CA LEU A 432 12.16 -22.94 -0.46
C LEU A 432 13.58 -23.39 -0.86
N GLU A 433 14.25 -24.15 -0.01
CA GLU A 433 15.59 -24.69 -0.27
C GLU A 433 15.60 -25.57 -1.52
N ASN A 434 14.67 -26.52 -1.63
CA ASN A 434 14.56 -27.40 -2.80
C ASN A 434 14.34 -26.61 -4.09
N MET A 435 13.50 -25.58 -4.05
CA MET A 435 13.25 -24.68 -5.18
C MET A 435 14.50 -23.88 -5.57
N LEU A 436 15.22 -23.32 -4.60
CA LEU A 436 16.47 -22.59 -4.88
C LEU A 436 17.58 -23.53 -5.36
N LEU A 437 17.64 -24.78 -4.91
CA LEU A 437 18.59 -25.78 -5.40
C LEU A 437 18.33 -26.16 -6.86
N THR A 438 17.06 -26.38 -7.20
CA THR A 438 16.62 -26.82 -8.55
C THR A 438 16.65 -25.68 -9.57
N HIS A 439 16.27 -24.47 -9.16
CA HIS A 439 16.05 -23.34 -10.06
C HIS A 439 16.92 -22.12 -9.74
N PHE A 440 18.08 -22.28 -9.10
CA PHE A 440 18.95 -21.16 -8.66
C PHE A 440 19.18 -20.09 -9.74
N ASN A 441 19.47 -20.51 -10.98
CA ASN A 441 19.79 -19.61 -12.09
C ASN A 441 18.57 -18.90 -12.69
N TYR A 442 17.35 -19.36 -12.39
CA TYR A 442 16.10 -18.72 -12.81
C TYR A 442 15.80 -17.46 -11.98
N PHE A 443 16.29 -17.41 -10.73
CA PHE A 443 16.09 -16.26 -9.87
C PHE A 443 17.05 -15.12 -10.25
N PRO A 444 16.54 -13.87 -10.35
CA PRO A 444 17.42 -12.70 -10.43
C PRO A 444 18.37 -12.66 -9.22
N PRO A 445 19.67 -12.30 -9.38
CA PRO A 445 20.64 -12.32 -8.28
C PRO A 445 20.23 -11.50 -7.05
N LYS A 446 19.64 -10.31 -7.27
CA LYS A 446 19.12 -9.46 -6.18
C LYS A 446 17.98 -10.13 -5.40
N THR A 447 17.14 -10.91 -6.09
CA THR A 447 16.04 -11.67 -5.48
C THR A 447 16.58 -12.81 -4.61
N VAL A 448 17.55 -13.58 -5.11
CA VAL A 448 18.23 -14.62 -4.31
C VAL A 448 18.83 -14.00 -3.06
N LEU A 449 19.58 -12.90 -3.20
CA LEU A 449 20.23 -12.24 -2.07
C LEU A 449 19.21 -11.82 -1.00
N LYS A 450 18.08 -11.22 -1.39
CA LYS A 450 17.01 -10.85 -0.47
C LYS A 450 16.40 -12.04 0.27
N ILE A 451 16.11 -13.13 -0.45
CA ILE A 451 15.54 -14.36 0.14
C ILE A 451 16.50 -14.92 1.19
N LEU A 452 17.77 -15.14 0.82
CA LEU A 452 18.78 -15.71 1.70
C LEU A 452 19.06 -14.82 2.92
N HIS A 453 19.14 -13.50 2.69
CA HIS A 453 19.25 -12.51 3.77
C HIS A 453 18.07 -12.59 4.73
N SER A 454 16.84 -12.66 4.23
CA SER A 454 15.63 -12.77 5.06
C SER A 454 15.64 -14.04 5.92
N CYS A 455 16.06 -15.18 5.36
CA CYS A 455 16.21 -16.43 6.13
C CYS A 455 17.22 -16.28 7.27
N SER A 456 18.34 -15.57 7.04
CA SER A 456 19.35 -15.34 8.08
C SER A 456 18.86 -14.49 9.27
N LEU A 457 17.92 -13.58 9.03
CA LEU A 457 17.35 -12.72 10.10
C LEU A 457 16.61 -13.55 11.16
N ILE A 458 16.01 -14.67 10.77
CA ILE A 458 15.22 -15.59 11.60
C ILE A 458 15.95 -16.92 11.85
N GLU A 459 17.28 -16.91 11.86
CA GLU A 459 18.12 -18.06 12.25
C GLU A 459 17.99 -19.29 11.33
N CYS A 460 17.42 -19.10 10.13
CA CYS A 460 17.36 -20.11 9.08
C CYS A 460 18.54 -19.92 8.11
N HIS A 461 19.75 -20.27 8.55
CA HIS A 461 20.96 -19.90 7.82
C HIS A 461 21.14 -20.66 6.49
N PRO A 462 21.30 -19.95 5.35
CA PRO A 462 21.38 -20.57 4.03
C PRO A 462 22.81 -21.04 3.69
N VAL A 463 23.40 -21.88 4.55
CA VAL A 463 24.81 -22.30 4.45
C VAL A 463 25.13 -22.97 3.10
N ASN A 464 24.16 -23.71 2.55
CA ASN A 464 24.28 -24.42 1.27
C ASN A 464 24.44 -23.49 0.05
N PHE A 465 24.11 -22.21 0.20
CA PHE A 465 24.18 -21.21 -0.87
C PHE A 465 25.30 -20.19 -0.68
N MET A 466 25.89 -20.09 0.52
CA MET A 466 26.90 -19.07 0.85
C MET A 466 28.11 -19.10 -0.10
N ALA A 467 28.68 -20.27 -0.37
CA ALA A 467 29.80 -20.39 -1.30
C ALA A 467 29.44 -19.96 -2.74
N LYS A 468 28.18 -20.19 -3.17
CA LYS A 468 27.70 -19.78 -4.49
C LYS A 468 27.55 -18.27 -4.58
N ILE A 469 26.95 -17.62 -3.58
CA ILE A 469 26.71 -16.16 -3.60
C ILE A 469 28.00 -15.34 -3.40
N PHE A 470 29.01 -15.91 -2.74
CA PHE A 470 30.32 -15.26 -2.59
C PHE A 470 31.27 -15.52 -3.78
N SER A 471 30.83 -16.32 -4.77
CA SER A 471 31.63 -16.60 -5.96
C SER A 471 31.78 -15.34 -6.83
N PRO A 472 32.93 -15.14 -7.51
CA PRO A 472 33.13 -14.01 -8.41
C PRO A 472 32.07 -13.94 -9.52
N CYS A 473 31.63 -15.09 -10.03
CA CYS A 473 30.60 -15.20 -11.06
C CYS A 473 29.25 -14.65 -10.57
N PHE A 474 28.81 -15.01 -9.35
CA PHE A 474 27.57 -14.47 -8.80
C PHE A 474 27.68 -12.96 -8.55
N LEU A 475 28.80 -12.50 -7.98
CA LEU A 475 29.02 -11.08 -7.69
C LEU A 475 29.04 -10.21 -8.96
N GLN A 476 29.61 -10.71 -10.05
CA GLN A 476 29.57 -10.04 -11.36
C GLN A 476 28.13 -9.97 -11.90
N LYS A 477 27.36 -11.07 -11.80
CA LYS A 477 25.93 -11.07 -12.19
C LYS A 477 25.08 -10.15 -11.33
N LEU A 478 25.37 -10.06 -10.04
CA LEU A 478 24.69 -9.18 -9.09
C LEU A 478 24.95 -7.70 -9.41
N GLN A 479 26.17 -7.38 -9.85
CA GLN A 479 26.56 -6.05 -10.30
C GLN A 479 25.86 -5.68 -11.62
N GLY A 480 25.69 -6.64 -12.52
CA GLY A 480 25.04 -6.39 -13.82
C GLY A 480 25.83 -5.38 -14.65
N GLU A 481 25.13 -4.40 -15.21
CA GLU A 481 25.72 -3.32 -16.01
C GLU A 481 26.20 -2.12 -15.17
N GLU A 482 25.95 -2.13 -13.85
CA GLU A 482 26.33 -1.03 -12.97
C GLU A 482 27.85 -0.99 -12.74
N LEU A 483 28.42 0.21 -12.57
CA LEU A 483 29.86 0.37 -12.28
C LEU A 483 30.27 -0.24 -10.94
N TYR A 484 29.35 -0.27 -9.97
CA TYR A 484 29.56 -0.76 -8.61
C TYR A 484 28.28 -1.44 -8.11
N LEU A 485 28.41 -2.37 -7.18
CA LEU A 485 27.25 -2.95 -6.48
C LEU A 485 26.53 -1.88 -5.65
N ASP A 486 25.19 -1.93 -5.66
CA ASP A 486 24.39 -1.07 -4.81
C ASP A 486 24.65 -1.32 -3.32
N LYS A 487 24.49 -0.26 -2.51
CA LYS A 487 24.82 -0.29 -1.07
C LYS A 487 24.01 -1.31 -0.28
N LEU A 488 22.75 -1.54 -0.65
CA LEU A 488 21.89 -2.50 0.04
C LEU A 488 22.38 -3.92 -0.21
N SER A 489 22.69 -4.25 -1.47
CA SER A 489 23.27 -5.55 -1.83
C SER A 489 24.60 -5.79 -1.12
N LEU A 490 25.49 -4.79 -1.05
CA LEU A 490 26.74 -4.89 -0.28
C LEU A 490 26.49 -5.12 1.21
N ALA A 491 25.54 -4.41 1.80
CA ALA A 491 25.19 -4.57 3.21
C ALA A 491 24.62 -5.98 3.49
N GLN A 492 23.73 -6.49 2.63
CA GLN A 492 23.18 -7.84 2.74
C GLN A 492 24.26 -8.92 2.62
N LEU A 493 25.17 -8.78 1.64
CA LEU A 493 26.33 -9.68 1.49
C LEU A 493 27.22 -9.65 2.74
N THR A 494 27.49 -8.46 3.28
CA THR A 494 28.31 -8.29 4.48
C THR A 494 27.65 -8.95 5.69
N GLN A 495 26.34 -8.76 5.88
CA GLN A 495 25.62 -9.35 7.00
C GLN A 495 25.54 -10.87 6.89
N LEU A 496 25.28 -11.42 5.68
CA LEU A 496 25.33 -12.86 5.43
C LEU A 496 26.72 -13.44 5.69
N PHE A 497 27.78 -12.70 5.33
CA PHE A 497 29.15 -13.09 5.65
C PHE A 497 29.38 -13.12 7.17
N LEU A 498 28.96 -12.08 7.91
CA LEU A 498 29.05 -12.08 9.37
C LEU A 498 28.27 -13.24 9.99
N THR A 499 27.06 -13.52 9.53
CA THR A 499 26.28 -14.68 9.98
C THR A 499 27.03 -15.99 9.73
N SER A 500 27.68 -16.13 8.57
CA SER A 500 28.49 -17.32 8.27
C SER A 500 29.68 -17.51 9.22
N VAL A 501 30.23 -16.41 9.73
CA VAL A 501 31.40 -16.43 10.63
C VAL A 501 30.98 -16.59 12.09
N LEU A 502 29.89 -15.93 12.50
CA LEU A 502 29.46 -15.85 13.90
C LEU A 502 28.48 -16.95 14.27
N GLU A 503 27.46 -17.19 13.44
CA GLU A 503 26.35 -18.12 13.75
C GLU A 503 26.57 -19.52 13.14
N CYS A 504 27.47 -19.67 12.16
CA CYS A 504 27.74 -20.92 11.46
C CYS A 504 29.21 -21.38 11.56
N PRO A 505 29.73 -21.76 12.73
CA PRO A 505 31.15 -22.10 12.92
C PRO A 505 31.62 -23.31 12.08
N PHE A 506 30.68 -24.12 11.59
CA PHE A 506 30.95 -25.27 10.72
C PHE A 506 31.14 -24.88 9.24
N TYR A 507 30.80 -23.65 8.84
CA TYR A 507 30.96 -23.20 7.46
C TYR A 507 32.44 -22.97 7.13
N LYS A 508 32.97 -23.78 6.21
CA LYS A 508 34.36 -23.70 5.72
C LYS A 508 34.45 -23.26 4.25
N GLY A 509 33.36 -22.75 3.68
CA GLY A 509 33.29 -22.36 2.28
C GLY A 509 34.00 -21.03 1.97
N GLN A 510 33.82 -20.55 0.75
CA GLN A 510 34.41 -19.29 0.28
C GLN A 510 33.97 -18.11 1.19
N LYS A 511 34.92 -17.21 1.50
CA LYS A 511 34.67 -15.99 2.27
C LYS A 511 34.44 -14.80 1.32
N LEU A 512 33.66 -13.83 1.78
CA LEU A 512 33.41 -12.58 1.04
C LEU A 512 34.67 -11.70 1.05
N LEU A 513 35.11 -11.26 -0.13
CA LEU A 513 36.28 -10.39 -0.25
C LEU A 513 36.03 -9.02 0.40
N PRO A 514 37.02 -8.39 1.06
CA PRO A 514 36.85 -7.10 1.74
C PRO A 514 36.30 -5.96 0.86
N LYS A 515 36.60 -5.97 -0.45
CA LYS A 515 36.07 -4.96 -1.40
C LYS A 515 34.55 -4.99 -1.57
N TYR A 516 33.91 -6.10 -1.19
CA TYR A 516 32.45 -6.27 -1.22
C TYR A 516 31.81 -6.15 0.16
N GLN A 517 32.57 -5.68 1.15
CA GLN A 517 32.08 -5.46 2.51
C GLN A 517 31.78 -3.98 2.74
N VAL A 518 30.68 -3.70 3.43
CA VAL A 518 30.40 -2.34 3.93
C VAL A 518 31.24 -2.07 5.18
N ARG A 519 31.47 -0.79 5.49
CA ARG A 519 32.12 -0.38 6.76
C ARG A 519 31.14 -0.16 7.90
N SER A 520 29.87 0.03 7.56
CA SER A 520 28.79 0.34 8.49
C SER A 520 27.48 -0.17 7.89
N PHE A 521 26.64 -0.79 8.71
CA PHE A 521 25.27 -1.14 8.33
C PHE A 521 24.33 0.07 8.39
N LEU A 522 24.69 1.08 9.18
CA LEU A 522 24.04 2.37 9.20
C LEU A 522 24.57 3.24 8.05
N THR A 523 23.84 3.27 6.93
CA THR A 523 24.17 4.11 5.76
C THR A 523 22.96 4.91 5.28
N PRO A 524 23.16 6.15 4.77
CA PRO A 524 22.08 6.92 4.18
C PRO A 524 21.43 6.14 3.03
N CYS A 525 20.10 6.04 3.06
CA CYS A 525 19.26 5.45 2.02
C CYS A 525 19.30 3.91 1.87
N SER A 526 20.04 3.17 2.72
CA SER A 526 20.18 1.71 2.59
C SER A 526 20.63 1.05 3.89
N SER A 527 19.98 1.39 5.01
CA SER A 527 20.40 0.94 6.33
C SER A 527 19.84 -0.43 6.71
N LEU A 528 20.70 -1.33 7.18
CA LEU A 528 20.28 -2.57 7.86
C LEU A 528 20.13 -2.37 9.38
N GLU A 529 20.28 -1.13 9.87
CA GLU A 529 20.04 -0.74 11.26
C GLU A 529 19.01 0.41 11.31
N THR A 530 18.29 0.56 12.41
CA THR A 530 17.48 1.76 12.66
C THR A 530 18.35 2.86 13.30
N PRO A 531 18.35 4.10 12.76
CA PRO A 531 19.04 5.20 13.41
C PRO A 531 18.49 5.43 14.83
N LEU A 532 19.38 5.70 15.79
CA LEU A 532 19.02 6.00 17.17
C LEU A 532 18.07 7.20 17.28
N ASP A 533 16.90 7.01 17.89
CA ASP A 533 15.98 8.09 18.23
C ASP A 533 16.61 9.06 19.23
N PHE A 534 16.66 10.34 18.87
CA PHE A 534 17.35 11.36 19.66
C PHE A 534 16.63 11.65 20.99
N GLN A 535 15.30 11.59 21.01
CA GLN A 535 14.51 11.95 22.18
C GLN A 535 14.59 10.84 23.24
N LEU A 536 14.43 9.59 22.83
CA LEU A 536 14.60 8.43 23.70
C LEU A 536 16.05 8.35 24.21
N TYR A 537 17.03 8.53 23.33
CA TYR A 537 18.43 8.60 23.72
C TYR A 537 18.70 9.70 24.75
N ARG A 538 18.12 10.90 24.58
CA ARG A 538 18.31 12.02 25.53
C ARG A 538 17.81 11.64 26.92
N SER A 539 16.66 10.99 27.02
CA SER A 539 16.12 10.49 28.29
C SER A 539 17.09 9.50 28.94
N VAL A 540 17.44 8.43 28.21
CA VAL A 540 18.35 7.38 28.70
C VAL A 540 19.72 7.96 29.08
N LYS A 541 20.28 8.88 28.29
CA LYS A 541 21.55 9.55 28.58
C LYS A 541 21.52 10.30 29.90
N ILE A 542 20.42 11.01 30.21
CA ILE A 542 20.29 11.72 31.48
C ILE A 542 20.28 10.73 32.65
N GLY A 543 19.46 9.68 32.56
CA GLY A 543 19.43 8.63 33.58
C GLY A 543 20.77 7.92 33.77
N LEU A 544 21.53 7.67 32.69
CA LEU A 544 22.87 7.10 32.77
C LEU A 544 23.88 8.05 33.45
N ILE A 545 23.78 9.36 33.22
CA ILE A 545 24.65 10.34 33.89
C ILE A 545 24.38 10.35 35.40
N ASP A 546 23.11 10.26 35.80
CA ASP A 546 22.76 10.23 37.22
C ASP A 546 23.16 8.92 37.89
N LEU A 547 23.00 7.79 37.17
CA LEU A 547 23.35 6.47 37.66
C LEU A 547 24.87 6.30 37.80
N LEU A 548 25.64 6.73 36.79
CA LEU A 548 27.09 6.53 36.73
C LEU A 548 27.88 7.74 37.26
N GLY A 549 27.20 8.81 37.64
CA GLY A 549 27.79 10.06 38.12
C GLY A 549 28.36 11.00 37.05
N ALA A 550 28.74 10.49 35.86
CA ALA A 550 29.30 11.33 34.80
C ALA A 550 29.15 10.76 33.38
N ARG A 551 29.18 11.65 32.38
CA ARG A 551 29.13 11.29 30.95
C ARG A 551 30.39 10.55 30.46
N LEU A 552 31.50 10.61 31.21
CA LEU A 552 32.78 9.99 30.85
C LEU A 552 32.77 8.46 30.94
N TYR A 553 31.77 7.85 31.59
CA TYR A 553 31.69 6.40 31.82
C TYR A 553 31.04 5.59 30.68
N PHE A 554 30.58 6.26 29.62
CA PHE A 554 29.96 5.57 28.50
C PHE A 554 30.23 6.28 27.18
N ALA A 555 30.33 5.52 26.09
CA ALA A 555 30.38 6.06 24.74
C ALA A 555 28.99 5.96 24.09
N SER A 556 28.74 6.74 23.04
CA SER A 556 27.47 6.68 22.30
C SER A 556 27.73 6.57 20.81
N LYS A 557 26.86 5.85 20.09
CA LYS A 557 26.99 5.60 18.64
C LYS A 557 28.36 5.00 18.29
N VAL A 558 28.77 3.96 19.00
CA VAL A 558 30.07 3.31 18.82
C VAL A 558 30.01 2.38 17.61
N LEU A 559 30.76 2.69 16.56
CA LEU A 559 30.92 1.80 15.41
C LEU A 559 31.89 0.67 15.76
N THR A 560 31.39 -0.56 15.68
CA THR A 560 32.19 -1.77 15.87
C THR A 560 33.03 -2.07 14.62
N PRO A 561 34.14 -2.82 14.73
CA PRO A 561 34.87 -3.32 13.57
C PRO A 561 34.05 -4.32 12.72
N TYR A 562 32.87 -4.74 13.22
CA TYR A 562 31.93 -5.66 12.58
C TYR A 562 30.71 -4.92 12.00
N CYS A 563 30.88 -3.66 11.61
CA CYS A 563 29.91 -2.82 10.89
C CYS A 563 28.64 -2.41 11.66
N TYR A 564 28.41 -2.93 12.87
CA TYR A 564 27.28 -2.53 13.71
C TYR A 564 27.56 -1.24 14.48
N THR A 565 26.51 -0.44 14.68
CA THR A 565 26.55 0.77 15.51
C THR A 565 25.89 0.51 16.87
N ILE A 566 26.66 0.50 17.96
CA ILE A 566 26.11 0.36 19.32
C ILE A 566 25.60 1.71 19.80
N ASP A 567 24.37 1.77 20.33
CA ASP A 567 23.77 3.04 20.77
C ASP A 567 24.52 3.63 21.96
N VAL A 568 24.80 2.81 22.99
CA VAL A 568 25.67 3.16 24.11
C VAL A 568 26.57 1.97 24.49
N GLU A 569 27.88 2.21 24.60
CA GLU A 569 28.86 1.23 25.11
C GLU A 569 29.30 1.62 26.52
N ILE A 570 29.27 0.67 27.46
CA ILE A 570 29.80 0.80 28.82
C ILE A 570 30.89 -0.26 29.01
N LYS A 571 32.02 0.13 29.62
CA LYS A 571 33.15 -0.76 29.89
C LYS A 571 33.22 -1.04 31.38
N VAL A 572 33.53 -2.28 31.73
CA VAL A 572 33.59 -2.76 33.11
C VAL A 572 34.87 -3.55 33.30
N ASP A 573 35.57 -3.35 34.42
CA ASP A 573 36.75 -4.13 34.83
C ASP A 573 36.37 -5.47 35.47
N GLU A 574 37.37 -6.20 35.99
CA GLU A 574 37.18 -7.52 36.60
C GLU A 574 36.40 -7.44 37.91
N GLU A 575 36.56 -6.32 38.64
CA GLU A 575 35.90 -6.03 39.90
C GLU A 575 34.44 -5.57 39.73
N GLY A 576 34.01 -5.31 38.50
CA GLY A 576 32.65 -4.88 38.20
C GLY A 576 32.46 -3.36 38.24
N LEU A 577 33.54 -2.57 38.32
CA LEU A 577 33.52 -1.12 38.29
C LEU A 577 33.44 -0.60 36.86
N VAL A 578 32.70 0.51 36.69
CA VAL A 578 32.52 1.13 35.38
C VAL A 578 33.73 2.00 35.04
N LEU A 579 34.35 1.70 33.90
CA LEU A 579 35.54 2.38 33.42
C LEU A 579 35.18 3.59 32.54
N PRO A 580 35.99 4.66 32.54
CA PRO A 580 35.86 5.73 31.55
C PRO A 580 35.93 5.19 30.12
N PHE A 581 35.09 5.71 29.22
CA PHE A 581 34.97 5.18 27.86
C PHE A 581 36.27 5.29 27.03
N THR A 582 37.17 6.19 27.42
CA THR A 582 38.49 6.40 26.79
C THR A 582 39.47 5.26 27.07
N VAL A 583 39.28 4.50 28.16
CA VAL A 583 40.13 3.37 28.54
C VAL A 583 40.03 2.27 27.48
N ARG A 584 41.17 1.73 27.05
CA ARG A 584 41.26 0.69 26.00
C ARG A 584 41.77 -0.65 26.53
N GLU A 585 42.58 -0.62 27.57
CA GLU A 585 43.20 -1.78 28.24
C GLU A 585 42.38 -2.17 29.48
N ASP A 586 42.61 -3.36 30.03
CA ASP A 586 41.98 -3.86 31.25
C ASP A 586 40.43 -3.88 31.24
N VAL A 587 39.83 -3.91 30.05
CA VAL A 587 38.38 -4.04 29.88
C VAL A 587 38.01 -5.51 29.97
N HIS A 588 37.48 -5.94 31.11
CA HIS A 588 36.99 -7.30 31.31
C HIS A 588 35.68 -7.56 30.56
N LYS A 589 34.73 -6.61 30.62
CA LYS A 589 33.40 -6.75 30.04
C LYS A 589 32.95 -5.49 29.32
N ARG A 590 32.34 -5.66 28.14
CA ARG A 590 31.71 -4.58 27.36
C ARG A 590 30.21 -4.77 27.35
N VAL A 591 29.48 -3.77 27.81
CA VAL A 591 28.01 -3.74 27.76
C VAL A 591 27.58 -2.94 26.54
N ALA A 592 26.77 -3.55 25.67
CA ALA A 592 26.14 -2.91 24.54
C ALA A 592 24.68 -2.62 24.88
N LEU A 593 24.38 -1.36 25.19
CA LEU A 593 23.03 -0.91 25.48
C LEU A 593 22.31 -0.61 24.15
N CYS A 594 21.27 -1.39 23.84
CA CYS A 594 20.43 -1.20 22.66
C CYS A 594 19.19 -0.39 23.07
N ILE A 595 19.09 0.84 22.58
CA ILE A 595 18.00 1.75 22.92
C ILE A 595 16.97 1.63 21.79
N ASP A 596 15.91 0.87 22.06
CA ASP A 596 15.00 0.45 21.02
C ASP A 596 13.73 1.32 21.00
N ASP A 597 13.70 2.24 20.04
CA ASP A 597 12.57 3.12 19.76
C ASP A 597 11.41 2.38 19.05
N PRO A 598 10.21 2.99 18.93
CA PRO A 598 9.05 2.34 18.32
C PRO A 598 9.30 1.78 16.91
N LYS A 599 10.18 2.39 16.09
CA LYS A 599 10.46 1.97 14.71
C LYS A 599 11.28 0.68 14.63
N ARG A 600 11.82 0.21 15.77
CA ARG A 600 12.56 -1.04 15.91
C ARG A 600 11.66 -2.24 16.19
N PHE A 601 10.39 -2.00 16.49
CA PHE A 601 9.38 -3.01 16.75
C PHE A 601 8.38 -3.10 15.59
N SER A 602 7.64 -4.20 15.55
CA SER A 602 6.47 -4.29 14.68
C SER A 602 5.41 -3.26 15.10
N LEU A 603 4.71 -2.66 14.14
CA LEU A 603 3.74 -1.59 14.39
C LEU A 603 2.61 -2.01 15.35
N ASN A 604 2.19 -3.27 15.27
CA ASN A 604 1.05 -3.82 16.02
C ASN A 604 1.46 -4.73 17.19
N SER A 605 2.75 -4.92 17.47
CA SER A 605 3.21 -5.79 18.56
C SER A 605 4.56 -5.35 19.12
N LYS A 606 4.91 -5.79 20.33
CA LYS A 606 6.22 -5.53 20.94
C LYS A 606 7.34 -6.45 20.43
N THR A 607 7.19 -7.00 19.22
CA THR A 607 8.16 -7.90 18.60
C THR A 607 9.26 -7.09 17.92
N LEU A 608 10.51 -7.30 18.32
CA LEU A 608 11.67 -6.64 17.73
C LEU A 608 11.88 -7.11 16.28
N LEU A 609 12.11 -6.17 15.36
CA LEU A 609 12.31 -6.47 13.94
C LEU A 609 13.60 -7.28 13.70
N GLY A 610 13.61 -8.10 12.65
CA GLY A 610 14.67 -9.08 12.42
C GLY A 610 16.06 -8.45 12.25
N LYS A 611 16.11 -7.24 11.67
CA LYS A 611 17.35 -6.48 11.53
C LYS A 611 17.97 -6.03 12.86
N GLU A 612 17.15 -5.81 13.88
CA GLU A 612 17.61 -5.45 15.23
C GLU A 612 17.89 -6.71 16.05
N ALA A 613 17.10 -7.77 15.87
CA ALA A 613 17.32 -9.07 16.50
C ALA A 613 18.68 -9.68 16.10
N ILE A 614 19.00 -9.72 14.80
CA ILE A 614 20.29 -10.23 14.32
C ILE A 614 21.47 -9.42 14.83
N LYS A 615 21.32 -8.09 14.94
CA LYS A 615 22.34 -7.21 15.53
C LYS A 615 22.62 -7.62 16.98
N GLN A 616 21.57 -7.83 17.78
CA GLN A 616 21.74 -8.23 19.19
C GLN A 616 22.39 -9.61 19.30
N ARG A 617 21.99 -10.59 18.47
CA ARG A 617 22.64 -11.91 18.42
C ARG A 617 24.11 -11.83 18.05
N HIS A 618 24.44 -11.12 16.97
CA HIS A 618 25.82 -10.94 16.54
C HIS A 618 26.67 -10.22 17.60
N LEU A 619 26.14 -9.17 18.25
CA LEU A 619 26.85 -8.49 19.34
C LEU A 619 27.13 -9.45 20.51
N HIS A 620 26.18 -10.33 20.86
CA HIS A 620 26.39 -11.33 21.89
C HIS A 620 27.53 -12.30 21.54
N LEU A 621 27.53 -12.81 20.29
CA LEU A 621 28.59 -13.70 19.79
C LEU A 621 29.96 -13.02 19.67
N LEU A 622 29.97 -11.69 19.54
CA LEU A 622 31.18 -10.86 19.56
C LEU A 622 31.70 -10.55 20.97
N GLY A 623 31.07 -11.10 22.01
CA GLY A 623 31.48 -10.96 23.41
C GLY A 623 30.89 -9.75 24.13
N TYR A 624 29.91 -9.05 23.53
CA TYR A 624 29.19 -7.98 24.22
C TYR A 624 28.11 -8.55 25.14
N HIS A 625 27.99 -7.94 26.32
CA HIS A 625 26.81 -8.10 27.15
C HIS A 625 25.72 -7.16 26.66
N VAL A 626 24.78 -7.68 25.88
CA VAL A 626 23.71 -6.90 25.28
C VAL A 626 22.61 -6.64 26.31
N VAL A 627 22.27 -5.37 26.51
CA VAL A 627 21.18 -4.93 27.38
C VAL A 627 20.17 -4.14 26.57
N GLN A 628 18.92 -4.57 26.58
CA GLN A 628 17.84 -3.93 25.84
C GLN A 628 17.07 -2.91 26.68
N ILE A 629 16.86 -1.72 26.12
CA ILE A 629 16.06 -0.63 26.67
C ILE A 629 14.92 -0.30 25.70
N PRO A 630 13.77 -0.99 25.80
CA PRO A 630 12.63 -0.75 24.92
C PRO A 630 11.86 0.52 25.31
N TYR A 631 11.40 1.27 24.30
CA TYR A 631 10.69 2.54 24.48
C TYR A 631 9.47 2.42 25.42
N TYR A 632 8.70 1.33 25.30
CA TYR A 632 7.47 1.16 26.08
C TYR A 632 7.72 0.90 27.57
N GLU A 633 8.95 0.55 27.97
CA GLU A 633 9.32 0.49 29.39
C GLU A 633 9.68 1.89 29.91
N ILE A 634 10.38 2.69 29.11
CA ILE A 634 10.75 4.06 29.44
C ILE A 634 9.52 4.98 29.53
N GLU A 635 8.56 4.82 28.61
CA GLU A 635 7.31 5.60 28.60
C GLU A 635 6.44 5.38 29.85
N MET A 636 6.62 4.26 30.56
CA MET A 636 5.88 3.99 31.80
C MET A 636 6.47 4.71 33.03
N LEU A 637 7.71 5.22 32.92
CA LEU A 637 8.41 5.85 34.03
C LEU A 637 7.94 7.29 34.20
N LYS A 638 7.55 7.65 35.43
CA LYS A 638 6.94 8.95 35.76
C LYS A 638 7.95 9.95 36.30
N SER A 639 9.13 9.49 36.71
CA SER A 639 10.13 10.34 37.33
C SER A 639 11.55 9.96 36.92
N ARG A 640 12.46 10.92 37.11
CA ARG A 640 13.90 10.73 36.90
C ARG A 640 14.49 9.67 37.84
N VAL A 641 13.96 9.54 39.05
CA VAL A 641 14.38 8.51 40.02
C VAL A 641 14.00 7.12 39.52
N GLU A 642 12.76 6.94 39.05
CA GLU A 642 12.32 5.66 38.46
C GLU A 642 13.16 5.27 37.24
N LEU A 643 13.59 6.24 36.42
CA LEU A 643 14.51 6.01 35.31
C LEU A 643 15.88 5.49 35.77
N VAL A 644 16.46 6.09 36.82
CA VAL A 644 17.74 5.64 37.37
C VAL A 644 17.61 4.23 37.95
N GLU A 645 16.57 3.96 38.74
CA GLU A 645 16.32 2.62 39.31
C GLU A 645 16.06 1.56 38.22
N TYR A 646 15.37 1.95 37.15
CA TYR A 646 15.17 1.09 35.98
C TYR A 646 16.50 0.76 35.30
N LEU A 647 17.33 1.77 35.00
CA LEU A 647 18.64 1.57 34.37
C LEU A 647 19.58 0.77 35.25
N GLN A 648 19.57 1.01 36.57
CA GLN A 648 20.35 0.25 37.54
C GLN A 648 19.97 -1.23 37.51
N ARG A 649 18.66 -1.55 37.53
CA ARG A 649 18.19 -2.94 37.44
C ARG A 649 18.56 -3.61 36.12
N LYS A 650 18.51 -2.86 35.00
CA LYS A 650 18.85 -3.38 33.67
C LYS A 650 20.34 -3.64 33.50
N LEU A 651 21.20 -2.76 34.03
CA LEU A 651 22.65 -2.85 33.87
C LEU A 651 23.32 -3.72 34.95
N PHE A 652 22.80 -3.69 36.18
CA PHE A 652 23.40 -4.30 37.37
C PHE A 652 22.37 -5.12 38.19
N PRO A 653 21.77 -6.18 37.61
CA PRO A 653 20.69 -6.93 38.26
C PRO A 653 21.10 -7.64 39.56
N GLN A 654 22.40 -7.88 39.78
CA GLN A 654 22.92 -8.54 40.98
C GLN A 654 23.23 -7.57 42.14
N ASN A 655 23.17 -6.24 41.92
CA ASN A 655 23.54 -5.22 42.91
C ASN A 655 22.31 -4.48 43.49
N VAL A 656 21.20 -5.19 43.68
CA VAL A 656 20.00 -4.65 44.36
C VAL A 656 20.30 -4.56 45.87
N GLY A 657 21.04 -3.53 46.28
CA GLY A 657 21.37 -3.30 47.69
C GLY A 657 22.55 -2.38 47.95
N ILE A 658 23.41 -2.15 46.97
CA ILE A 658 24.54 -1.22 47.10
C ILE A 658 24.11 0.13 46.53
N ARG A 659 23.85 1.09 47.43
CA ARG A 659 23.81 2.51 47.06
C ARG A 659 25.25 2.92 46.73
N TRP A 660 25.47 3.35 45.49
CA TRP A 660 26.73 3.90 45.01
C TRP A 660 26.91 5.34 45.47
#